data_AF-A0A0A1TVK6-F1
#
_entry.id   AF-A0A0A1TVK6-F1
#
_cell.length_a   1.000
_cell.length_b   1.000
_cell.length_c   1.000
_cell.angle_alpha   90.00
_cell.angle_beta   90.00
_cell.angle_gamma   90.00
#
_symmetry.space_group_name_H-M   'P 1'
#
loop_
_entity.id
_entity.type
_entity.pdbx_description
1 polymer ?
#
loop_
_entity_poly.entity_id
_entity_poly.type
_entity_poly.pdbx_seq_one_letter_code
_entity_poly.pdbx_strand_id
1 'polypeptide(L)'
;MSQADINVIKTVESMMATVNKKTVKLNEICESIKTQMQDVKYTENVLSGTDAFITPFFEVIDEAFLMKKSGTCVKAIDFIQQLIEKKFLISKTMTYHGESLDVGEILVNILSATFKYISLPTNLPMAKCLKTVVEVFNEQLNPKCFKKIFVTLYDLAMVVHATDPNIVTYQSYLENVVSVVLTNLDAHSENPKDQTAKAVVLSKTLFDEITKYSTSPWTECNRGVECHTTYVNSITNEAKILINAKSRKTILPFEKTFFEKLSPFCSNKEFFDPQLVAQVSLSLILNANDTNTEVIQSCLDILGILVDKYRQLMTDNLGVIMSRVVIHLLNKQSVPIQLQVLNFLKSFFTLPNIAEELFFNYDCNVDAPNLYETIIRILVSLFSIPETCGLSVEILLCVYSSFYEVTKEYSEDVLKNNNNDENAFPIKKYDVKCLKQTKNLITEGLTVFAKSAKQGVLYFIEKKLCENTPQSIMAFLRQFKVDRIALGDYLGGAGETNQKCLELLLNTLDFKDKPLDLSMREMFDQFVMGGEGQVVERVINAFSRRFSECNPGIFNGITADEIYQITMTVICLSTEKHNPSAKIKVFDTFDKFSDVIVTDKGFNIKLDKEQLRGIFERVEKTPFLIQKDDTTSKAMKITLKRT
;
A
#
# COMPACT_ATOMS: atom_id res chain seq x y z
N MET A 1 56.38 11.21 -0.28
CA MET A 1 54.97 11.59 -0.48
C MET A 1 54.54 11.13 -1.86
N SER A 2 53.41 10.44 -1.94
CA SER A 2 52.82 10.09 -3.23
C SER A 2 52.29 11.36 -3.92
N GLN A 3 52.12 11.34 -5.25
CA GLN A 3 51.48 12.43 -5.98
C GLN A 3 50.06 12.72 -5.46
N ALA A 4 49.41 11.73 -4.85
CA ALA A 4 48.12 11.85 -4.20
C ALA A 4 48.18 12.75 -2.95
N ASP A 5 49.16 12.55 -2.08
CA ASP A 5 49.31 13.32 -0.84
C ASP A 5 49.57 14.79 -1.16
N ILE A 6 50.37 15.06 -2.21
CA ILE A 6 50.64 16.43 -2.69
C ILE A 6 49.35 17.11 -3.17
N ASN A 7 48.46 16.38 -3.85
CA ASN A 7 47.19 16.93 -4.32
C ASN A 7 46.22 17.21 -3.16
N VAL A 8 46.18 16.33 -2.15
CA VAL A 8 45.40 16.52 -0.91
C VAL A 8 45.84 17.80 -0.20
N ILE A 9 47.16 18.00 -0.01
CA ILE A 9 47.69 19.22 0.63
C ILE A 9 47.31 20.47 -0.15
N LYS A 10 47.45 20.47 -1.48
CA LYS A 10 47.07 21.60 -2.34
C LYS A 10 45.59 21.95 -2.25
N THR A 11 44.71 20.96 -2.13
CA THR A 11 43.27 21.19 -1.92
C THR A 11 43.00 21.89 -0.59
N VAL A 12 43.67 21.48 0.50
CA VAL A 12 43.53 22.13 1.82
C VAL A 12 44.06 23.57 1.78
N GLU A 13 45.24 23.80 1.20
CA GLU A 13 45.81 25.14 1.02
C GLU A 13 44.88 26.05 0.22
N SER A 14 44.28 25.52 -0.86
CA SER A 14 43.30 26.24 -1.69
C SER A 14 42.00 26.54 -0.94
N MET A 15 41.55 25.63 -0.07
CA MET A 15 40.38 25.84 0.81
C MET A 15 40.67 26.96 1.82
N MET A 16 41.80 26.88 2.53
CA MET A 16 42.23 27.89 3.50
C MET A 16 42.37 29.27 2.87
N ALA A 17 42.88 29.36 1.63
CA ALA A 17 43.00 30.62 0.90
C ALA A 17 41.65 31.31 0.60
N THR A 18 40.52 30.60 0.67
CA THR A 18 39.18 31.18 0.47
C THR A 18 38.53 31.70 1.75
N VAL A 19 39.10 31.38 2.91
CA VAL A 19 38.58 31.83 4.20
C VAL A 19 38.96 33.29 4.42
N ASN A 20 37.97 34.13 4.69
CA ASN A 20 38.19 35.54 4.97
C ASN A 20 38.67 35.72 6.42
N LYS A 21 39.67 36.56 6.67
CA LYS A 21 40.22 36.85 8.01
C LYS A 21 39.19 37.37 9.05
N LYS A 22 37.97 37.71 8.62
CA LYS A 22 36.89 38.21 9.50
C LYS A 22 36.07 37.11 10.22
N THR A 23 36.20 35.84 9.85
CA THR A 23 35.45 34.73 10.46
C THR A 23 36.30 34.00 11.49
N VAL A 24 36.24 34.45 12.75
CA VAL A 24 37.14 33.99 13.84
C VAL A 24 37.13 32.47 13.98
N LYS A 25 35.96 31.85 14.16
CA LYS A 25 35.83 30.40 14.33
C LYS A 25 36.31 29.58 13.13
N LEU A 26 35.99 30.01 11.90
CA LEU A 26 36.47 29.33 10.68
C LEU A 26 37.99 29.43 10.52
N ASN A 27 38.59 30.57 10.92
CA ASN A 27 40.04 30.75 10.91
C ASN A 27 40.72 29.89 11.98
N GLU A 28 40.14 29.77 13.17
CA GLU A 28 40.65 28.89 14.24
C GLU A 28 40.68 27.43 13.78
N ILE A 29 39.60 26.95 13.14
CA ILE A 29 39.53 25.58 12.60
C ILE A 29 40.58 25.38 11.49
N CYS A 30 40.72 26.33 10.56
CA CYS A 30 41.73 26.24 9.49
C CYS A 30 43.18 26.32 10.01
N GLU A 31 43.48 27.16 10.99
CA GLU A 31 44.82 27.21 11.60
C GLU A 31 45.11 25.95 12.43
N SER A 32 44.10 25.36 13.07
CA SER A 32 44.22 24.04 13.71
C SER A 32 44.60 22.96 12.69
N ILE A 33 43.89 22.88 11.55
CA ILE A 33 44.23 21.97 10.44
C ILE A 33 45.65 22.21 9.95
N LYS A 34 46.05 23.47 9.77
CA LYS A 34 47.37 23.85 9.28
C LYS A 34 48.49 23.49 10.24
N THR A 35 48.26 23.66 11.55
CA THR A 35 49.20 23.26 12.60
C THR A 35 49.37 21.74 12.59
N GLN A 36 48.25 21.00 12.55
CA GLN A 36 48.27 19.55 12.42
C GLN A 36 49.00 19.11 11.14
N MET A 37 48.80 19.77 10.00
CA MET A 37 49.52 19.46 8.75
C MET A 37 51.02 19.80 8.80
N GLN A 38 51.43 20.80 9.57
CA GLN A 38 52.83 21.20 9.73
C GLN A 38 53.61 20.24 10.64
N ASP A 39 52.98 19.78 11.73
CA ASP A 39 53.55 18.75 12.63
C ASP A 39 53.73 17.40 11.94
N VAL A 40 53.01 17.20 10.83
CA VAL A 40 52.83 15.94 10.11
C VAL A 40 53.83 15.72 8.96
N LYS A 41 54.75 16.65 8.71
CA LYS A 41 55.68 16.66 7.55
C LYS A 41 56.61 15.43 7.37
N TYR A 42 56.57 14.38 8.21
CA TYR A 42 57.59 13.34 8.23
C TYR A 42 57.17 11.88 8.55
N THR A 43 55.96 11.40 8.20
CA THR A 43 55.71 9.93 8.23
C THR A 43 54.80 9.44 7.10
N GLU A 44 55.03 8.24 6.60
CA GLU A 44 54.27 7.61 5.49
C GLU A 44 52.85 7.16 5.89
N ASN A 45 52.47 7.28 7.17
CA ASN A 45 51.20 6.78 7.75
C ASN A 45 50.21 7.88 8.17
N VAL A 46 50.27 9.05 7.54
CA VAL A 46 49.61 10.29 8.02
C VAL A 46 48.09 10.32 7.82
N LEU A 47 47.59 9.71 6.75
CA LEU A 47 46.15 9.70 6.46
C LEU A 47 45.44 8.48 7.11
N SER A 48 46.19 7.63 7.82
CA SER A 48 45.66 6.58 8.69
C SER A 48 45.49 7.06 10.14
N GLY A 49 44.47 7.89 10.39
CA GLY A 49 43.56 7.66 11.52
C GLY A 49 43.81 8.32 12.89
N THR A 50 43.55 9.62 13.02
CA THR A 50 43.01 10.14 14.29
C THR A 50 41.78 11.02 14.03
N ASP A 51 40.75 10.86 14.85
CA ASP A 51 39.54 11.70 14.84
C ASP A 51 39.90 13.20 14.87
N ALA A 52 41.00 13.54 15.56
CA ALA A 52 41.54 14.89 15.68
C ALA A 52 41.87 15.57 14.34
N PHE A 53 42.21 14.81 13.29
CA PHE A 53 42.53 15.37 11.97
C PHE A 53 41.29 15.54 11.08
N ILE A 54 40.30 14.66 11.20
CA ILE A 54 39.13 14.63 10.30
C ILE A 54 38.02 15.56 10.80
N THR A 55 37.78 15.59 12.11
CA THR A 55 36.72 16.41 12.75
C THR A 55 36.78 17.89 12.35
N PRO A 56 37.95 18.56 12.29
CA PRO A 56 38.04 19.94 11.83
C PRO A 56 37.46 20.17 10.43
N PHE A 57 37.58 19.21 9.51
CA PHE A 57 37.04 19.36 8.15
C PHE A 57 35.51 19.26 8.11
N PHE A 58 34.92 18.45 8.99
CA PHE A 58 33.48 18.38 9.19
C PHE A 58 32.94 19.71 9.73
N GLU A 59 33.60 20.28 10.73
CA GLU A 59 33.27 21.59 11.28
C GLU A 59 33.41 22.73 10.26
N VAL A 60 34.38 22.66 9.34
CA VAL A 60 34.51 23.63 8.23
C VAL A 60 33.26 23.63 7.36
N ILE A 61 32.66 22.47 7.06
CA ILE A 61 31.46 22.41 6.23
C ILE A 61 30.29 23.06 6.95
N ASP A 62 30.02 22.67 8.19
CA ASP A 62 28.91 23.21 8.98
C ASP A 62 29.03 24.74 9.10
N GLU A 63 30.21 25.23 9.47
CA GLU A 63 30.41 26.65 9.75
C GLU A 63 30.49 27.49 8.45
N ALA A 64 31.13 27.00 7.38
CA ALA A 64 31.17 27.69 6.09
C ALA A 64 29.77 27.77 5.47
N PHE A 65 28.95 26.73 5.65
CA PHE A 65 27.58 26.70 5.18
C PHE A 65 26.70 27.70 5.95
N LEU A 66 26.78 27.72 7.29
CA LEU A 66 26.09 28.69 8.14
C LEU A 66 26.45 30.14 7.76
N MET A 67 27.72 30.40 7.42
CA MET A 67 28.21 31.71 7.00
C MET A 67 27.93 32.07 5.53
N LYS A 68 27.20 31.23 4.78
CA LYS A 68 26.89 31.41 3.35
C LYS A 68 28.14 31.56 2.47
N LYS A 69 29.25 30.91 2.85
CA LYS A 69 30.52 30.88 2.10
C LYS A 69 30.56 29.69 1.15
N SER A 70 29.76 29.75 0.09
CA SER A 70 29.59 28.65 -0.88
C SER A 70 30.92 28.13 -1.45
N GLY A 71 31.86 29.01 -1.82
CA GLY A 71 33.16 28.60 -2.35
C GLY A 71 34.02 27.78 -1.38
N THR A 72 34.03 28.14 -0.09
CA THR A 72 34.75 27.39 0.94
C THR A 72 34.07 26.05 1.22
N CYS A 73 32.73 26.06 1.29
CA CYS A 73 31.94 24.84 1.47
C CYS A 73 32.14 23.84 0.31
N VAL A 74 32.15 24.30 -0.94
CA VAL A 74 32.41 23.45 -2.13
C VAL A 74 33.79 22.78 -2.02
N LYS A 75 34.83 23.55 -1.72
CA LYS A 75 36.18 23.01 -1.59
C LYS A 75 36.31 22.01 -0.43
N ALA A 76 35.61 22.24 0.67
CA ALA A 76 35.57 21.32 1.80
C ALA A 76 34.87 20.00 1.44
N ILE A 77 33.75 20.06 0.71
CA ILE A 77 33.05 18.87 0.20
C ILE A 77 33.93 18.09 -0.78
N ASP A 78 34.58 18.78 -1.73
CA ASP A 78 35.49 18.15 -2.71
C ASP A 78 36.67 17.46 -2.01
N PHE A 79 37.21 18.07 -0.95
CA PHE A 79 38.27 17.49 -0.15
C PHE A 79 37.82 16.20 0.54
N ILE A 80 36.68 16.22 1.22
CA ILE A 80 36.11 15.02 1.85
C ILE A 80 35.85 13.94 0.82
N GLN A 81 35.30 14.27 -0.34
CA GLN A 81 35.10 13.31 -1.42
C GLN A 81 36.40 12.61 -1.80
N GLN A 82 37.51 13.35 -1.97
CA GLN A 82 38.81 12.77 -2.29
C GLN A 82 39.29 11.81 -1.19
N LEU A 83 39.05 12.13 0.09
CA LEU A 83 39.38 11.25 1.21
C LEU A 83 38.57 9.94 1.18
N ILE A 84 37.29 10.01 0.82
CA ILE A 84 36.41 8.84 0.69
C ILE A 84 36.90 7.95 -0.48
N GLU A 85 37.14 8.53 -1.65
CA GLU A 85 37.61 7.79 -2.85
C GLU A 85 38.95 7.07 -2.60
N LYS A 86 39.82 7.68 -1.78
CA LYS A 86 41.10 7.12 -1.37
C LYS A 86 40.99 6.11 -0.23
N LYS A 87 39.79 5.83 0.27
CA LYS A 87 39.49 4.89 1.36
C LYS A 87 40.12 5.26 2.72
N PHE A 88 40.48 6.53 2.95
CA PHE A 88 41.08 6.96 4.23
C PHE A 88 40.10 6.96 5.41
N LEU A 89 38.81 6.97 5.10
CA LEU A 89 37.72 7.10 6.07
C LEU A 89 36.97 5.78 6.37
N ILE A 90 37.37 4.65 5.77
CA ILE A 90 36.66 3.37 5.91
C ILE A 90 36.81 2.79 7.31
N SER A 91 35.71 2.16 7.82
CA SER A 91 35.68 1.33 9.05
C SER A 91 36.10 2.08 10.32
N LYS A 92 35.59 3.29 10.50
CA LYS A 92 35.84 4.12 11.66
C LYS A 92 34.54 4.55 12.31
N THR A 93 34.42 4.30 13.60
CA THR A 93 33.53 5.03 14.50
C THR A 93 34.33 6.19 15.08
N MET A 94 33.70 7.34 15.27
CA MET A 94 34.34 8.51 15.86
C MET A 94 33.37 9.26 16.77
N THR A 95 33.93 10.00 17.71
CA THR A 95 33.12 10.85 18.59
C THR A 95 32.86 12.19 17.88
N TYR A 96 31.59 12.43 17.52
CA TYR A 96 31.15 13.70 16.91
C TYR A 96 30.01 14.28 17.76
N HIS A 97 30.18 15.53 18.22
CA HIS A 97 29.27 16.20 19.17
C HIS A 97 28.92 15.38 20.43
N GLY A 98 29.85 14.54 20.91
CA GLY A 98 29.68 13.74 22.13
C GLY A 98 29.00 12.38 21.91
N GLU A 99 28.63 12.03 20.68
CA GLU A 99 28.10 10.71 20.32
C GLU A 99 29.13 9.91 19.50
N SER A 100 29.23 8.61 19.76
CA SER A 100 30.05 7.70 18.95
C SER A 100 29.24 7.23 17.74
N LEU A 101 29.57 7.76 16.56
CA LEU A 101 28.85 7.50 15.31
C LEU A 101 29.79 6.91 14.25
N ASP A 102 29.23 6.15 13.31
CA ASP A 102 29.95 5.74 12.12
C ASP A 102 30.28 6.97 11.25
N VAL A 103 31.49 7.02 10.70
CA VAL A 103 31.91 8.14 9.83
C VAL A 103 30.95 8.33 8.65
N GLY A 104 30.42 7.24 8.08
CA GLY A 104 29.40 7.30 7.04
C GLY A 104 28.13 8.03 7.48
N GLU A 105 27.69 7.84 8.73
CA GLU A 105 26.52 8.52 9.28
C GLU A 105 26.76 10.02 9.48
N ILE A 106 27.93 10.39 10.03
CA ILE A 106 28.32 11.79 10.20
C ILE A 106 28.36 12.51 8.84
N LEU A 107 28.99 11.90 7.84
CA LEU A 107 29.08 12.43 6.48
C LEU A 107 27.70 12.68 5.88
N VAL A 108 26.79 11.71 5.99
CA VAL A 108 25.40 11.87 5.50
C VAL A 108 24.68 12.99 6.23
N ASN A 109 24.86 13.10 7.54
CA ASN A 109 24.19 14.13 8.34
C ASN A 109 24.65 15.54 7.96
N ILE A 110 25.95 15.75 7.82
CA ILE A 110 26.55 17.03 7.45
C ILE A 110 26.18 17.38 6.01
N LEU A 111 26.43 16.48 5.05
CA LEU A 111 26.18 16.73 3.63
C LEU A 111 24.71 17.05 3.37
N SER A 112 23.78 16.26 3.90
CA SER A 112 22.35 16.56 3.76
C SER A 112 21.91 17.83 4.50
N ALA A 113 22.61 18.28 5.55
CA ALA A 113 22.32 19.57 6.19
C ALA A 113 22.70 20.76 5.29
N THR A 114 23.68 20.58 4.38
CA THR A 114 24.05 21.60 3.39
C THR A 114 23.05 21.73 2.23
N PHE A 115 22.11 20.79 2.10
CA PHE A 115 21.08 20.87 1.07
C PHE A 115 20.10 22.01 1.35
N LYS A 116 19.73 22.73 0.28
CA LYS A 116 18.62 23.68 0.28
C LYS A 116 17.81 23.53 -1.01
N TYR A 117 16.52 23.84 -0.92
CA TYR A 117 15.57 23.86 -2.04
C TYR A 117 15.75 25.08 -2.97
N ILE A 118 16.99 25.52 -3.17
CA ILE A 118 17.39 26.61 -4.08
C ILE A 118 18.65 26.18 -4.83
N SER A 119 18.85 26.69 -6.06
CA SER A 119 20.07 26.42 -6.82
C SER A 119 21.28 27.02 -6.10
N LEU A 120 22.15 26.16 -5.58
CA LEU A 120 23.39 26.55 -4.91
C LEU A 120 24.58 25.86 -5.57
N PRO A 121 25.75 26.53 -5.66
CA PRO A 121 26.99 25.92 -6.14
C PRO A 121 27.41 24.65 -5.38
N THR A 122 26.90 24.46 -4.15
CA THR A 122 27.18 23.32 -3.29
C THR A 122 26.42 22.06 -3.68
N ASN A 123 25.32 22.16 -4.43
CA ASN A 123 24.42 21.03 -4.69
C ASN A 123 25.09 19.90 -5.50
N LEU A 124 25.84 20.23 -6.55
CA LEU A 124 26.53 19.23 -7.38
C LEU A 124 27.67 18.53 -6.63
N PRO A 125 28.60 19.24 -5.98
CA PRO A 125 29.61 18.62 -5.12
C PRO A 125 29.00 17.75 -4.02
N MET A 126 27.96 18.23 -3.34
CA MET A 126 27.24 17.48 -2.30
C MET A 126 26.66 16.18 -2.87
N ALA A 127 25.94 16.25 -4.00
CA ALA A 127 25.33 15.07 -4.62
C ALA A 127 26.37 14.02 -5.05
N LYS A 128 27.48 14.49 -5.64
CA LYS A 128 28.61 13.62 -6.02
C LYS A 128 29.27 12.97 -4.81
N CYS A 129 29.45 13.72 -3.73
CA CYS A 129 30.01 13.21 -2.48
C CYS A 129 29.10 12.16 -1.85
N LEU A 130 27.78 12.43 -1.75
CA LEU A 130 26.77 11.48 -1.26
C LEU A 130 26.75 10.16 -2.07
N LYS A 131 26.80 10.25 -3.40
CA LYS A 131 26.94 9.07 -4.27
C LYS A 131 28.20 8.26 -3.92
N THR A 132 29.32 8.94 -3.71
CA THR A 132 30.60 8.30 -3.34
C THR A 132 30.52 7.65 -1.95
N VAL A 133 29.81 8.29 -1.00
CA VAL A 133 29.56 7.71 0.33
C VAL A 133 28.83 6.38 0.20
N VAL A 134 27.80 6.29 -0.64
CA VAL A 134 27.08 5.02 -0.87
C VAL A 134 28.02 3.97 -1.45
N GLU A 135 28.80 4.29 -2.48
CA GLU A 135 29.71 3.31 -3.10
C GLU A 135 30.74 2.74 -2.13
N VAL A 136 31.30 3.58 -1.26
CA VAL A 136 32.41 3.20 -0.36
C VAL A 136 31.94 2.64 0.98
N PHE A 137 30.83 3.14 1.53
CA PHE A 137 30.32 2.79 2.86
C PHE A 137 29.06 1.91 2.83
N ASN A 138 28.68 1.33 1.69
CA ASN A 138 27.43 0.59 1.54
C ASN A 138 27.18 -0.49 2.63
N GLU A 139 28.21 -1.20 3.09
CA GLU A 139 28.09 -2.23 4.14
C GLU A 139 27.88 -1.63 5.54
N GLN A 140 28.31 -0.38 5.76
CA GLN A 140 28.24 0.30 7.07
C GLN A 140 26.97 1.12 7.19
N LEU A 141 26.47 1.68 6.09
CA LEU A 141 25.28 2.53 6.09
C LEU A 141 24.06 1.80 6.69
N ASN A 142 23.43 2.46 7.65
CA ASN A 142 22.16 2.02 8.20
C ASN A 142 20.98 2.51 7.31
N PRO A 143 19.78 1.93 7.46
CA PRO A 143 18.62 2.30 6.65
C PRO A 143 18.23 3.79 6.73
N LYS A 144 18.44 4.44 7.88
CA LYS A 144 18.13 5.87 8.07
C LYS A 144 19.06 6.74 7.23
N CYS A 145 20.36 6.45 7.23
CA CYS A 145 21.33 7.15 6.39
C CYS A 145 20.99 6.99 4.92
N PHE A 146 20.71 5.76 4.48
CA PHE A 146 20.36 5.50 3.08
C PHE A 146 19.11 6.27 2.63
N LYS A 147 18.04 6.21 3.43
CA LYS A 147 16.82 7.01 3.20
C LYS A 147 17.15 8.49 3.07
N LYS A 148 17.98 9.03 3.96
CA LYS A 148 18.38 10.44 3.95
C LYS A 148 19.15 10.81 2.68
N ILE A 149 20.07 9.96 2.20
CA ILE A 149 20.78 10.13 0.94
C ILE A 149 19.81 10.13 -0.24
N PHE A 150 18.97 9.10 -0.34
CA PHE A 150 18.01 8.94 -1.43
C PHE A 150 17.08 10.15 -1.53
N VAL A 151 16.46 10.56 -0.40
CA VAL A 151 15.56 11.71 -0.34
C VAL A 151 16.28 13.00 -0.74
N THR A 152 17.52 13.21 -0.28
CA THR A 152 18.30 14.41 -0.62
C THR A 152 18.58 14.49 -2.12
N LEU A 153 19.05 13.39 -2.72
CA LEU A 153 19.35 13.32 -4.15
C LEU A 153 18.07 13.44 -5.00
N TYR A 154 16.99 12.80 -4.57
CA TYR A 154 15.69 12.87 -5.25
C TYR A 154 15.11 14.28 -5.21
N ASP A 155 15.14 14.94 -4.06
CA ASP A 155 14.67 16.33 -3.93
C ASP A 155 15.48 17.29 -4.79
N LEU A 156 16.79 17.06 -4.87
CA LEU A 156 17.64 17.84 -5.75
C LEU A 156 17.24 17.64 -7.22
N ALA A 157 17.00 16.40 -7.66
CA ALA A 157 16.50 16.13 -8.99
C ALA A 157 15.13 16.79 -9.27
N MET A 158 14.29 16.96 -8.25
CA MET A 158 12.96 17.57 -8.39
C MET A 158 13.02 19.09 -8.52
N VAL A 159 13.75 19.75 -7.63
CA VAL A 159 13.79 21.22 -7.49
C VAL A 159 14.58 21.88 -8.61
N VAL A 160 15.52 21.15 -9.21
CA VAL A 160 16.34 21.64 -10.31
C VAL A 160 15.48 21.88 -11.56
N HIS A 161 15.63 23.05 -12.18
CA HIS A 161 14.87 23.41 -13.39
C HIS A 161 15.20 22.45 -14.54
N ALA A 162 14.26 22.20 -15.44
CA ALA A 162 14.45 21.26 -16.56
C ALA A 162 15.62 21.65 -17.49
N THR A 163 16.06 22.90 -17.44
CA THR A 163 17.16 23.47 -18.25
C THR A 163 18.51 23.45 -17.53
N ASP A 164 18.59 22.94 -16.30
CA ASP A 164 19.87 22.85 -15.59
C ASP A 164 20.78 21.81 -16.26
N PRO A 165 22.04 22.14 -16.59
CA PRO A 165 22.95 21.22 -17.25
C PRO A 165 23.26 19.96 -16.42
N ASN A 166 22.99 19.98 -15.12
CA ASN A 166 23.31 18.89 -14.20
C ASN A 166 22.13 17.94 -13.93
N ILE A 167 20.94 18.16 -14.50
CA ILE A 167 19.77 17.33 -14.20
C ILE A 167 20.02 15.84 -14.49
N VAL A 168 20.64 15.53 -15.63
CA VAL A 168 21.02 14.17 -16.03
C VAL A 168 22.05 13.58 -15.06
N THR A 169 22.98 14.41 -14.59
CA THR A 169 24.00 14.01 -13.60
C THR A 169 23.37 13.61 -12.27
N TYR A 170 22.39 14.38 -11.77
CA TYR A 170 21.67 14.05 -10.54
C TYR A 170 20.86 12.75 -10.67
N GLN A 171 20.21 12.55 -11.81
CA GLN A 171 19.49 11.29 -12.09
C GLN A 171 20.46 10.11 -12.12
N SER A 172 21.59 10.23 -12.79
CA SER A 172 22.64 9.19 -12.82
C SER A 172 23.19 8.86 -11.43
N TYR A 173 23.35 9.86 -10.56
CA TYR A 173 23.76 9.62 -9.17
C TYR A 173 22.70 8.86 -8.38
N LEU A 174 21.42 9.20 -8.55
CA LEU A 174 20.31 8.49 -7.92
C LEU A 174 20.21 7.03 -8.41
N GLU A 175 20.42 6.79 -9.72
CA GLU A 175 20.47 5.45 -10.33
C GLU A 175 21.61 4.61 -9.75
N ASN A 176 22.79 5.22 -9.56
CA ASN A 176 23.92 4.55 -8.93
C ASN A 176 23.59 4.15 -7.48
N VAL A 177 23.00 5.05 -6.69
CA VAL A 177 22.59 4.76 -5.30
C VAL A 177 21.62 3.58 -5.24
N VAL A 178 20.61 3.54 -6.11
CA VAL A 178 19.66 2.42 -6.22
C VAL A 178 20.38 1.13 -6.63
N SER A 179 21.25 1.20 -7.63
CA SER A 179 21.97 0.01 -8.14
C SER A 179 22.89 -0.61 -7.09
N VAL A 180 23.61 0.21 -6.30
CA VAL A 180 24.52 -0.31 -5.26
C VAL A 180 23.77 -1.10 -4.20
N VAL A 181 22.59 -0.63 -3.77
CA VAL A 181 21.76 -1.36 -2.80
C VAL A 181 21.29 -2.69 -3.35
N LEU A 182 20.86 -2.72 -4.61
CA LEU A 182 20.34 -3.94 -5.24
C LEU A 182 21.45 -4.95 -5.51
N THR A 183 22.64 -4.53 -5.96
CA THR A 183 23.78 -5.42 -6.19
C THR A 183 24.34 -6.02 -4.89
N ASN A 184 24.26 -5.28 -3.78
CA ASN A 184 24.66 -5.81 -2.47
C ASN A 184 23.78 -6.99 -2.01
N LEU A 185 22.53 -7.09 -2.45
CA LEU A 185 21.70 -8.27 -2.18
C LEU A 185 22.29 -9.53 -2.83
N ASP A 186 22.79 -9.42 -4.06
CA ASP A 186 23.33 -10.56 -4.81
C ASP A 186 24.62 -11.10 -4.18
N ALA A 187 25.51 -10.20 -3.74
CA ALA A 187 26.79 -10.58 -3.14
C ALA A 187 26.67 -11.33 -1.79
N HIS A 188 25.58 -11.11 -1.06
CA HIS A 188 25.34 -11.71 0.26
C HIS A 188 24.42 -12.94 0.20
N SER A 189 24.11 -13.44 -1.00
CA SER A 189 23.30 -14.64 -1.23
C SER A 189 24.03 -15.96 -0.89
N GLU A 190 25.35 -15.92 -0.65
CA GLU A 190 26.19 -17.10 -0.41
C GLU A 190 26.49 -17.41 1.08
N ASN A 191 26.04 -16.63 2.08
CA ASN A 191 26.35 -16.88 3.50
C ASN A 191 25.18 -16.56 4.48
N PRO A 192 24.95 -17.34 5.57
CA PRO A 192 23.65 -17.46 6.21
C PRO A 192 23.33 -16.42 7.32
N LYS A 193 22.11 -15.87 7.21
CA LYS A 193 21.22 -15.23 8.21
C LYS A 193 21.42 -13.73 8.54
N ASP A 194 22.58 -13.28 9.00
CA ASP A 194 22.68 -11.88 9.52
C ASP A 194 22.88 -10.81 8.44
N GLN A 195 23.75 -11.05 7.46
CA GLN A 195 24.00 -10.08 6.38
C GLN A 195 22.83 -10.02 5.38
N THR A 196 22.15 -11.15 5.16
CA THR A 196 20.93 -11.25 4.35
C THR A 196 19.80 -10.40 4.93
N ALA A 197 19.65 -10.36 6.27
CA ALA A 197 18.63 -9.56 6.94
C ALA A 197 18.86 -8.05 6.74
N LYS A 198 20.10 -7.56 6.86
CA LYS A 198 20.42 -6.14 6.64
C LYS A 198 20.12 -5.69 5.21
N ALA A 199 20.51 -6.49 4.22
CA ALA A 199 20.28 -6.18 2.82
C ALA A 199 18.78 -6.17 2.47
N VAL A 200 17.99 -7.14 2.99
CA VAL A 200 16.52 -7.14 2.85
C VAL A 200 15.89 -5.88 3.47
N VAL A 201 16.30 -5.50 4.67
CA VAL A 201 15.78 -4.29 5.35
C VAL A 201 16.12 -3.03 4.54
N LEU A 202 17.32 -2.93 4.00
CA LEU A 202 17.74 -1.79 3.19
C LEU A 202 16.92 -1.69 1.89
N SER A 203 16.67 -2.81 1.23
CA SER A 203 15.86 -2.87 0.01
C SER A 203 14.39 -2.57 0.26
N LYS A 204 13.81 -3.04 1.37
CA LYS A 204 12.46 -2.64 1.79
C LYS A 204 12.41 -1.13 2.09
N THR A 205 13.41 -0.60 2.79
CA THR A 205 13.49 0.85 3.07
C THR A 205 13.59 1.68 1.78
N LEU A 206 14.39 1.23 0.81
CA LEU A 206 14.47 1.86 -0.50
C LEU A 206 13.11 1.83 -1.23
N PHE A 207 12.45 0.67 -1.23
CA PHE A 207 11.16 0.49 -1.87
C PHE A 207 10.06 1.34 -1.22
N ASP A 208 10.05 1.45 0.11
CA ASP A 208 9.13 2.32 0.85
C ASP A 208 9.28 3.79 0.43
N GLU A 209 10.52 4.26 0.22
CA GLU A 209 10.73 5.63 -0.26
C GLU A 209 10.33 5.79 -1.74
N ILE A 210 10.65 4.82 -2.61
CA ILE A 210 10.20 4.83 -4.01
C ILE A 210 8.67 4.91 -4.08
N THR A 211 7.98 4.01 -3.37
CA THR A 211 6.51 3.91 -3.41
C THR A 211 5.82 5.11 -2.79
N LYS A 212 6.42 5.76 -1.80
CA LYS A 212 5.92 7.04 -1.26
C LYS A 212 5.78 8.09 -2.36
N TYR A 213 6.76 8.20 -3.26
CA TYR A 213 6.72 9.18 -4.35
C TYR A 213 5.93 8.73 -5.58
N SER A 214 5.74 7.42 -5.79
CA SER A 214 4.87 6.93 -6.87
C SER A 214 3.37 6.96 -6.51
N THR A 215 3.03 6.96 -5.22
CA THR A 215 1.63 6.95 -4.72
C THR A 215 1.13 8.30 -4.18
N SER A 216 2.01 9.23 -3.86
CA SER A 216 1.65 10.55 -3.29
C SER A 216 2.24 11.70 -4.11
N PRO A 217 1.55 12.86 -4.19
CA PRO A 217 2.13 14.06 -4.77
C PRO A 217 3.39 14.48 -3.99
N TRP A 218 4.48 14.78 -4.69
CA TRP A 218 5.74 15.22 -4.08
C TRP A 218 5.55 16.39 -3.11
N THR A 219 4.66 17.34 -3.46
CA THR A 219 4.35 18.53 -2.65
C THR A 219 3.60 18.22 -1.35
N GLU A 220 3.01 17.03 -1.23
CA GLU A 220 2.20 16.60 -0.08
C GLU A 220 2.92 15.57 0.79
N CYS A 221 4.05 15.03 0.33
CA CYS A 221 4.88 14.10 1.09
C CYS A 221 5.39 14.78 2.37
N ASN A 222 4.79 14.48 3.54
CA ASN A 222 5.25 14.99 4.83
C ASN A 222 6.70 14.53 5.11
N ARG A 223 7.56 15.49 5.46
CA ARG A 223 9.03 15.30 5.57
C ARG A 223 9.60 15.53 6.96
N GLY A 224 8.84 16.15 7.86
CA GLY A 224 9.39 16.62 9.14
C GLY A 224 10.51 17.67 9.00
N VAL A 225 10.69 18.25 7.81
CA VAL A 225 11.72 19.26 7.53
C VAL A 225 11.05 20.58 7.16
N GLU A 226 11.20 21.59 8.02
CA GLU A 226 10.60 22.93 7.87
C GLU A 226 10.89 23.55 6.50
N CYS A 227 12.13 23.41 5.99
CA CYS A 227 12.53 24.04 4.74
C CYS A 227 11.80 23.48 3.49
N HIS A 228 11.35 22.23 3.49
CA HIS A 228 10.51 21.70 2.43
C HIS A 228 9.14 22.39 2.42
N THR A 229 8.52 22.46 3.60
CA THR A 229 7.22 23.12 3.78
C THR A 229 7.31 24.59 3.38
N THR A 230 8.37 25.30 3.77
CA THR A 230 8.62 26.68 3.32
C THR A 230 8.73 26.79 1.80
N TYR A 231 9.50 25.89 1.16
CA TYR A 231 9.64 25.90 -0.30
C TYR A 231 8.31 25.64 -1.01
N VAL A 232 7.58 24.59 -0.63
CA VAL A 232 6.28 24.26 -1.24
C VAL A 232 5.26 25.39 -1.07
N ASN A 233 5.29 26.08 0.08
CA ASN A 233 4.43 27.24 0.32
C ASN A 233 4.85 28.48 -0.50
N SER A 234 6.11 28.54 -0.94
CA SER A 234 6.63 29.66 -1.75
C SER A 234 6.36 29.54 -3.25
N ILE A 235 6.09 28.33 -3.76
CA ILE A 235 5.86 28.07 -5.18
C ILE A 235 4.37 28.14 -5.56
N THR A 236 4.09 28.50 -6.81
CA THR A 236 2.72 28.62 -7.33
C THR A 236 2.03 27.27 -7.47
N ASN A 237 0.69 27.26 -7.52
CA ASN A 237 -0.07 26.02 -7.75
C ASN A 237 0.26 25.36 -9.10
N GLU A 238 0.51 26.16 -10.14
CA GLU A 238 0.97 25.66 -11.45
C GLU A 238 2.33 24.95 -11.33
N ALA A 239 3.28 25.55 -10.61
CA ALA A 239 4.57 24.92 -10.35
C ALA A 239 4.42 23.61 -9.56
N LYS A 240 3.51 23.55 -8.58
CA LYS A 240 3.22 22.32 -7.83
C LYS A 240 2.72 21.20 -8.75
N ILE A 241 1.79 21.50 -9.66
CA ILE A 241 1.28 20.51 -10.64
C ILE A 241 2.42 19.98 -11.52
N LEU A 242 3.25 20.88 -12.05
CA LEU A 242 4.39 20.50 -12.91
C LEU A 242 5.43 19.66 -12.16
N ILE A 243 5.77 20.02 -10.92
CA ILE A 243 6.71 19.27 -10.08
C ILE A 243 6.14 17.89 -9.74
N ASN A 244 4.85 17.79 -9.41
CA ASN A 244 4.22 16.50 -9.12
C ASN A 244 4.22 15.58 -10.36
N ALA A 245 3.96 16.13 -11.55
CA ALA A 245 4.06 15.38 -12.80
C ALA A 245 5.51 14.93 -13.08
N LYS A 246 6.50 15.82 -12.89
CA LYS A 246 7.94 15.51 -13.01
C LYS A 246 8.37 14.43 -12.02
N SER A 247 7.87 14.48 -10.79
CA SER A 247 8.15 13.50 -9.73
C SER A 247 7.71 12.10 -10.12
N ARG A 248 6.47 11.94 -10.63
CA ARG A 248 5.99 10.64 -11.13
C ARG A 248 6.84 10.09 -12.28
N LYS A 249 7.14 10.93 -13.28
CA LYS A 249 8.02 10.57 -14.40
C LYS A 249 9.42 10.14 -13.96
N THR A 250 9.92 10.75 -12.88
CA THR A 250 11.28 10.47 -12.39
C THR A 250 11.32 9.24 -11.51
N ILE A 251 10.29 8.98 -10.69
CA ILE A 251 10.33 7.90 -9.70
C ILE A 251 10.04 6.51 -10.28
N LEU A 252 9.08 6.41 -11.22
CA LEU A 252 8.66 5.12 -11.77
C LEU A 252 9.79 4.34 -12.48
N PRO A 253 10.73 4.98 -13.21
CA PRO A 253 11.92 4.29 -13.72
C PRO A 253 12.77 3.63 -12.63
N PHE A 254 12.82 4.20 -11.42
CA PHE A 254 13.50 3.56 -10.28
C PHE A 254 12.71 2.38 -9.73
N GLU A 255 11.38 2.47 -9.67
CA GLU A 255 10.51 1.34 -9.30
C GLU A 255 10.66 0.18 -10.30
N LYS A 256 10.73 0.49 -11.59
CA LYS A 256 11.06 -0.47 -12.65
C LYS A 256 12.42 -1.12 -12.41
N THR A 257 13.47 -0.30 -12.29
CA THR A 257 14.85 -0.77 -12.05
C THR A 257 14.96 -1.63 -10.80
N PHE A 258 14.20 -1.28 -9.75
CA PHE A 258 14.11 -2.04 -8.52
C PHE A 258 13.69 -3.49 -8.79
N PHE A 259 12.55 -3.69 -9.47
CA PHE A 259 12.07 -5.05 -9.77
C PHE A 259 12.89 -5.77 -10.86
N GLU A 260 13.50 -5.03 -11.79
CA GLU A 260 14.40 -5.61 -12.78
C GLU A 260 15.64 -6.23 -12.16
N LYS A 261 16.26 -5.52 -11.20
CA LYS A 261 17.53 -5.91 -10.55
C LYS A 261 17.35 -6.61 -9.21
N LEU A 262 16.12 -6.76 -8.71
CA LEU A 262 15.88 -7.48 -7.47
C LEU A 262 16.35 -8.94 -7.61
N SER A 263 17.20 -9.36 -6.68
CA SER A 263 17.83 -10.68 -6.66
C SER A 263 16.79 -11.82 -6.66
N PRO A 264 17.03 -12.94 -7.37
CA PRO A 264 16.18 -14.14 -7.27
C PRO A 264 16.05 -14.68 -5.83
N PHE A 265 17.03 -14.40 -4.96
CA PHE A 265 16.96 -14.78 -3.53
C PHE A 265 15.84 -14.03 -2.78
N CYS A 266 15.48 -12.84 -3.25
CA CYS A 266 14.36 -12.04 -2.75
C CYS A 266 13.02 -12.40 -3.41
N SER A 267 12.98 -13.42 -4.27
CA SER A 267 11.75 -13.99 -4.84
C SER A 267 11.08 -15.00 -3.88
N ASN A 268 11.22 -14.80 -2.58
CA ASN A 268 10.61 -15.64 -1.56
C ASN A 268 9.43 -14.91 -0.90
N LYS A 269 8.57 -15.67 -0.22
CA LYS A 269 7.37 -15.13 0.45
C LYS A 269 7.68 -14.20 1.63
N GLU A 270 8.90 -14.20 2.17
CA GLU A 270 9.30 -13.30 3.27
C GLU A 270 9.60 -11.87 2.76
N PHE A 271 10.12 -11.77 1.55
CA PHE A 271 10.35 -10.48 0.90
C PHE A 271 9.06 -9.95 0.27
N PHE A 272 8.36 -10.78 -0.54
CA PHE A 272 7.04 -10.48 -1.10
C PHE A 272 5.94 -10.71 -0.06
N ASP A 273 6.04 -9.99 1.05
CA ASP A 273 5.00 -9.97 2.08
C ASP A 273 3.75 -9.21 1.57
N PRO A 274 2.60 -9.36 2.24
CA PRO A 274 1.36 -8.68 1.84
C PRO A 274 1.47 -7.15 1.78
N GLN A 275 2.38 -6.54 2.55
CA GLN A 275 2.55 -5.09 2.56
C GLN A 275 3.24 -4.62 1.28
N LEU A 276 4.34 -5.26 0.87
CA LEU A 276 5.04 -4.92 -0.36
C LEU A 276 4.14 -5.11 -1.58
N VAL A 277 3.39 -6.22 -1.62
CA VAL A 277 2.44 -6.48 -2.72
C VAL A 277 1.33 -5.42 -2.74
N ALA A 278 0.83 -4.98 -1.58
CA ALA A 278 -0.17 -3.91 -1.53
C ALA A 278 0.41 -2.57 -2.02
N GLN A 279 1.63 -2.22 -1.64
CA GLN A 279 2.30 -0.98 -2.05
C GLN A 279 2.52 -0.92 -3.57
N VAL A 280 3.08 -1.97 -4.17
CA VAL A 280 3.28 -2.01 -5.64
C VAL A 280 1.94 -2.01 -6.38
N SER A 281 0.93 -2.73 -5.87
CA SER A 281 -0.42 -2.73 -6.46
C SER A 281 -1.02 -1.33 -6.45
N LEU A 282 -0.88 -0.61 -5.34
CA LEU A 282 -1.37 0.76 -5.20
C LEU A 282 -0.62 1.72 -6.15
N SER A 283 0.71 1.61 -6.25
CA SER A 283 1.52 2.37 -7.20
C SER A 283 0.98 2.23 -8.62
N LEU A 284 0.81 0.99 -9.10
CA LEU A 284 0.30 0.73 -10.45
C LEU A 284 -1.12 1.27 -10.66
N ILE A 285 -2.02 1.03 -9.71
CA ILE A 285 -3.43 1.45 -9.81
C ILE A 285 -3.57 2.98 -9.86
N LEU A 286 -2.81 3.70 -9.04
CA LEU A 286 -2.86 5.17 -9.02
C LEU A 286 -2.29 5.75 -10.32
N ASN A 287 -1.14 5.24 -10.77
CA ASN A 287 -0.46 5.76 -11.96
C ASN A 287 -1.15 5.40 -13.28
N ALA A 288 -1.98 4.35 -13.32
CA ALA A 288 -2.84 4.05 -14.46
C ALA A 288 -3.89 5.15 -14.73
N ASN A 289 -4.24 5.95 -13.73
CA ASN A 289 -5.17 7.07 -13.87
C ASN A 289 -4.50 8.36 -14.36
N ASP A 290 -3.17 8.40 -14.51
CA ASP A 290 -2.46 9.57 -15.00
C ASP A 290 -2.82 9.87 -16.48
N THR A 291 -2.66 11.12 -16.89
CA THR A 291 -2.89 11.58 -18.26
C THR A 291 -1.62 11.52 -19.11
N ASN A 292 -0.46 11.39 -18.46
CA ASN A 292 0.82 11.34 -19.13
C ASN A 292 1.15 9.93 -19.66
N THR A 293 1.38 9.82 -20.97
CA THR A 293 1.65 8.54 -21.64
C THR A 293 2.99 7.91 -21.23
N GLU A 294 3.99 8.69 -20.79
CA GLU A 294 5.25 8.15 -20.28
C GLU A 294 5.08 7.50 -18.91
N VAL A 295 4.22 8.06 -18.07
CA VAL A 295 3.86 7.51 -16.75
C VAL A 295 3.10 6.20 -16.94
N ILE A 296 2.14 6.17 -17.86
CA ILE A 296 1.40 4.94 -18.21
C ILE A 296 2.36 3.88 -18.77
N GLN A 297 3.27 4.25 -19.67
CA GLN A 297 4.25 3.30 -20.20
C GLN A 297 5.12 2.71 -19.09
N SER A 298 5.61 3.55 -18.17
CA SER A 298 6.41 3.08 -17.02
C SER A 298 5.60 2.11 -16.14
N CYS A 299 4.32 2.39 -15.93
CA CYS A 299 3.40 1.50 -15.21
C CYS A 299 3.25 0.14 -15.90
N LEU A 300 3.10 0.12 -17.23
CA LEU A 300 2.98 -1.13 -18.00
C LEU A 300 4.30 -1.92 -18.02
N ASP A 301 5.44 -1.23 -18.11
CA ASP A 301 6.76 -1.85 -18.05
C ASP A 301 6.99 -2.55 -16.70
N ILE A 302 6.68 -1.86 -15.58
CA ILE A 302 6.75 -2.43 -14.23
C ILE A 302 5.85 -3.67 -14.14
N LEU A 303 4.61 -3.57 -14.60
CA LEU A 303 3.69 -4.71 -14.63
C LEU A 303 4.24 -5.88 -15.45
N GLY A 304 4.88 -5.62 -16.59
CA GLY A 304 5.53 -6.65 -17.41
C GLY A 304 6.57 -7.43 -16.63
N ILE A 305 7.46 -6.74 -15.91
CA ILE A 305 8.48 -7.37 -15.07
C ILE A 305 7.86 -8.17 -13.94
N LEU A 306 6.82 -7.62 -13.29
CA LEU A 306 6.12 -8.29 -12.21
C LEU A 306 5.46 -9.59 -12.65
N VAL A 307 4.82 -9.59 -13.83
CA VAL A 307 4.19 -10.79 -14.38
C VAL A 307 5.25 -11.81 -14.80
N ASP A 308 6.31 -11.38 -15.46
CA ASP A 308 7.37 -12.27 -15.95
C ASP A 308 8.08 -12.99 -14.80
N LYS A 309 8.46 -12.25 -13.75
CA LYS A 309 9.31 -12.76 -12.67
C LYS A 309 8.57 -13.18 -11.40
N TYR A 310 7.45 -12.55 -11.06
CA TYR A 310 6.85 -12.63 -9.72
C TYR A 310 5.36 -13.01 -9.69
N ARG A 311 4.72 -13.31 -10.83
CA ARG A 311 3.26 -13.54 -10.89
C ARG A 311 2.71 -14.58 -9.90
N GLN A 312 3.47 -15.63 -9.60
CA GLN A 312 3.07 -16.69 -8.67
C GLN A 312 2.99 -16.22 -7.21
N LEU A 313 3.69 -15.14 -6.86
CA LEU A 313 3.68 -14.55 -5.51
C LEU A 313 2.54 -13.54 -5.32
N MET A 314 1.89 -13.13 -6.41
CA MET A 314 0.92 -12.04 -6.39
C MET A 314 -0.38 -12.37 -7.14
N THR A 315 -0.75 -13.65 -7.29
CA THR A 315 -1.92 -14.09 -8.07
C THR A 315 -3.21 -13.33 -7.71
N ASP A 316 -3.59 -13.23 -6.43
CA ASP A 316 -4.82 -12.53 -6.05
C ASP A 316 -4.79 -11.03 -6.43
N ASN A 317 -3.66 -10.37 -6.16
CA ASN A 317 -3.47 -8.95 -6.45
C ASN A 317 -3.30 -8.67 -7.94
N LEU A 318 -2.72 -9.60 -8.70
CA LEU A 318 -2.58 -9.50 -10.14
C LEU A 318 -3.95 -9.43 -10.80
N GLY A 319 -4.94 -10.16 -10.29
CA GLY A 319 -6.32 -10.05 -10.79
C GLY A 319 -6.90 -8.64 -10.64
N VAL A 320 -6.65 -8.01 -9.48
CA VAL A 320 -7.06 -6.62 -9.22
C VAL A 320 -6.30 -5.65 -10.12
N ILE A 321 -4.98 -5.81 -10.26
CA ILE A 321 -4.14 -4.96 -11.12
C ILE A 321 -4.57 -5.07 -12.58
N MET A 322 -4.80 -6.27 -13.11
CA MET A 322 -5.27 -6.47 -14.48
C MET A 322 -6.61 -5.76 -14.73
N SER A 323 -7.52 -5.81 -13.75
CA SER A 323 -8.81 -5.11 -13.84
C SER A 323 -8.66 -3.58 -13.77
N ARG A 324 -7.89 -3.09 -12.79
CA ARG A 324 -7.79 -1.65 -12.47
C ARG A 324 -6.76 -0.89 -13.31
N VAL A 325 -5.83 -1.59 -13.95
CA VAL A 325 -4.79 -1.02 -14.80
C VAL A 325 -5.06 -1.40 -16.25
N VAL A 326 -4.90 -2.67 -16.63
CA VAL A 326 -4.95 -3.09 -18.05
C VAL A 326 -6.33 -2.87 -18.66
N ILE A 327 -7.39 -3.41 -18.06
CA ILE A 327 -8.77 -3.25 -18.56
C ILE A 327 -9.20 -1.78 -18.48
N HIS A 328 -8.85 -1.07 -17.40
CA HIS A 328 -9.13 0.36 -17.27
C HIS A 328 -8.51 1.19 -18.41
N LEU A 329 -7.23 0.97 -18.70
CA LEU A 329 -6.50 1.69 -19.75
C LEU A 329 -6.99 1.33 -21.16
N LEU A 330 -7.33 0.06 -21.43
CA LEU A 330 -7.94 -0.32 -22.72
C LEU A 330 -9.28 0.36 -22.97
N ASN A 331 -10.07 0.56 -21.91
CA ASN A 331 -11.36 1.23 -21.98
C ASN A 331 -11.25 2.76 -22.05
N LYS A 332 -10.05 3.36 -21.93
CA LYS A 332 -9.87 4.79 -22.14
C LYS A 332 -10.12 5.11 -23.62
N GLN A 333 -10.82 6.22 -23.88
CA GLN A 333 -11.04 6.77 -25.23
C GLN A 333 -9.77 7.49 -25.75
N SER A 334 -8.64 6.79 -25.77
CA SER A 334 -7.35 7.33 -26.22
C SER A 334 -6.57 6.24 -26.95
N VAL A 335 -6.54 6.35 -28.29
CA VAL A 335 -5.83 5.40 -29.16
C VAL A 335 -4.35 5.25 -28.78
N PRO A 336 -3.57 6.32 -28.47
CA PRO A 336 -2.19 6.17 -28.03
C PRO A 336 -2.03 5.29 -26.78
N ILE A 337 -2.91 5.46 -25.78
CA ILE A 337 -2.89 4.64 -24.56
C ILE A 337 -3.29 3.21 -24.89
N GLN A 338 -4.33 3.00 -25.70
CA GLN A 338 -4.75 1.66 -26.13
C GLN A 338 -3.61 0.93 -26.85
N LEU A 339 -2.87 1.59 -27.74
CA LEU A 339 -1.71 1.01 -28.43
C LEU A 339 -0.59 0.61 -27.46
N GLN A 340 -0.30 1.43 -26.43
CA GLN A 340 0.67 1.05 -25.38
C GLN A 340 0.25 -0.23 -24.65
N VAL A 341 -1.04 -0.32 -24.28
CA VAL A 341 -1.56 -1.51 -23.59
C VAL A 341 -1.58 -2.74 -24.52
N LEU A 342 -1.91 -2.56 -25.79
CA LEU A 342 -1.87 -3.65 -26.79
C LEU A 342 -0.44 -4.18 -27.00
N ASN A 343 0.56 -3.30 -27.06
CA ASN A 343 1.97 -3.72 -27.12
C ASN A 343 2.41 -4.50 -25.87
N PHE A 344 1.97 -4.04 -24.70
CA PHE A 344 2.14 -4.80 -23.45
C PHE A 344 1.45 -6.17 -23.55
N LEU A 345 0.18 -6.22 -23.95
CA LEU A 345 -0.59 -7.47 -24.05
C LEU A 345 0.00 -8.45 -25.06
N LYS A 346 0.56 -7.96 -26.16
CA LYS A 346 1.27 -8.79 -27.14
C LYS A 346 2.45 -9.51 -26.50
N SER A 347 3.24 -8.81 -25.70
CA SER A 347 4.35 -9.41 -24.96
C SER A 347 3.85 -10.32 -23.84
N PHE A 348 2.84 -9.88 -23.09
CA PHE A 348 2.22 -10.61 -22.01
C PHE A 348 1.70 -11.99 -22.45
N PHE A 349 0.94 -12.06 -23.54
CA PHE A 349 0.37 -13.33 -24.04
C PHE A 349 1.37 -14.23 -24.76
N THR A 350 2.64 -13.81 -24.90
CA THR A 350 3.73 -14.72 -25.30
C THR A 350 4.39 -15.43 -24.12
N LEU A 351 4.08 -15.02 -22.89
CA LEU A 351 4.58 -15.70 -21.69
C LEU A 351 3.95 -17.10 -21.59
N PRO A 352 4.73 -18.13 -21.22
CA PRO A 352 4.22 -19.48 -21.09
C PRO A 352 3.04 -19.55 -20.12
N ASN A 353 1.98 -20.24 -20.54
CA ASN A 353 0.83 -20.64 -19.71
C ASN A 353 -0.05 -19.49 -19.19
N ILE A 354 0.21 -18.26 -19.63
CA ILE A 354 -0.43 -17.08 -19.05
C ILE A 354 -1.92 -16.97 -19.39
N ALA A 355 -2.32 -17.42 -20.60
CA ALA A 355 -3.71 -17.38 -21.03
C ALA A 355 -4.56 -18.38 -20.22
N GLU A 356 -3.97 -19.55 -19.97
CA GLU A 356 -4.52 -20.64 -19.20
C GLU A 356 -4.57 -20.27 -17.71
N GLU A 357 -3.50 -19.68 -17.16
CA GLU A 357 -3.46 -19.16 -15.80
C GLU A 357 -4.53 -18.07 -15.60
N LEU A 358 -4.70 -17.14 -16.55
CA LEU A 358 -5.76 -16.14 -16.48
C LEU A 358 -7.15 -16.79 -16.46
N PHE A 359 -7.38 -17.77 -17.32
CA PHE A 359 -8.67 -18.46 -17.38
C PHE A 359 -8.94 -19.29 -16.13
N PHE A 360 -7.95 -20.04 -15.64
CA PHE A 360 -8.10 -20.92 -14.49
C PHE A 360 -8.21 -20.14 -13.17
N ASN A 361 -7.29 -19.20 -12.92
CA ASN A 361 -7.21 -18.51 -11.63
C ASN A 361 -8.30 -17.46 -11.43
N TYR A 362 -8.84 -16.89 -12.52
CA TYR A 362 -9.82 -15.81 -12.43
C TYR A 362 -11.15 -16.19 -13.06
N ASP A 363 -11.19 -16.62 -14.33
CA ASP A 363 -12.46 -16.95 -14.99
C ASP A 363 -13.15 -18.20 -14.45
N CYS A 364 -12.42 -19.11 -13.78
CA CYS A 364 -12.99 -20.29 -13.12
C CYS A 364 -13.15 -20.12 -11.60
N ASN A 365 -12.67 -19.02 -11.03
CA ASN A 365 -12.78 -18.72 -9.59
C ASN A 365 -13.98 -17.81 -9.32
N VAL A 366 -14.86 -18.21 -8.39
CA VAL A 366 -16.09 -17.48 -8.04
C VAL A 366 -15.82 -16.10 -7.46
N ASP A 367 -14.75 -15.94 -6.69
CA ASP A 367 -14.42 -14.68 -6.03
C ASP A 367 -13.66 -13.68 -6.91
N ALA A 368 -13.31 -14.10 -8.13
CA ALA A 368 -12.52 -13.32 -9.07
C ALA A 368 -13.35 -12.86 -10.30
N PRO A 369 -13.01 -11.73 -10.93
CA PRO A 369 -13.63 -11.30 -12.18
C PRO A 369 -13.25 -12.21 -13.36
N ASN A 370 -14.09 -12.25 -14.41
CA ASN A 370 -13.76 -12.93 -15.68
C ASN A 370 -12.76 -12.09 -16.50
N LEU A 371 -11.50 -12.09 -16.10
CA LEU A 371 -10.44 -11.28 -16.73
C LEU A 371 -10.14 -11.72 -18.16
N TYR A 372 -9.97 -13.02 -18.38
CA TYR A 372 -9.66 -13.56 -19.70
C TYR A 372 -10.76 -13.21 -20.69
N GLU A 373 -12.01 -13.58 -20.38
CA GLU A 373 -13.17 -13.28 -21.22
C GLU A 373 -13.34 -11.77 -21.48
N THR A 374 -13.10 -10.94 -20.46
CA THR A 374 -13.20 -9.48 -20.61
C THR A 374 -12.14 -8.93 -21.54
N ILE A 375 -10.88 -9.37 -21.41
CA ILE A 375 -9.78 -8.95 -22.30
C ILE A 375 -10.10 -9.35 -23.74
N ILE A 376 -10.51 -10.59 -23.98
CA ILE A 376 -10.86 -11.07 -25.33
C ILE A 376 -12.00 -10.24 -25.93
N ARG A 377 -13.07 -9.98 -25.17
CA ARG A 377 -14.20 -9.16 -25.63
C ARG A 377 -13.76 -7.73 -26.00
N ILE A 378 -12.86 -7.13 -25.21
CA ILE A 378 -12.32 -5.80 -25.51
C ILE A 378 -11.48 -5.86 -26.78
N LEU A 379 -10.56 -6.82 -26.93
CA LEU A 379 -9.75 -6.98 -28.14
C LEU A 379 -10.61 -7.10 -29.41
N VAL A 380 -11.70 -7.87 -29.34
CA VAL A 380 -12.66 -7.99 -30.45
C VAL A 380 -13.37 -6.65 -30.72
N SER A 381 -13.76 -5.91 -29.68
CA SER A 381 -14.39 -4.59 -29.86
C SER A 381 -13.46 -3.55 -30.50
N LEU A 382 -12.15 -3.69 -30.30
CA LEU A 382 -11.13 -2.80 -30.88
C LEU A 382 -10.94 -3.02 -32.39
N PHE A 383 -11.51 -4.07 -32.98
CA PHE A 383 -11.48 -4.26 -34.43
C PHE A 383 -12.16 -3.13 -35.21
N SER A 384 -13.09 -2.41 -34.57
CA SER A 384 -13.74 -1.24 -35.16
C SER A 384 -12.84 0.00 -35.22
N ILE A 385 -11.65 -0.02 -34.59
CA ILE A 385 -10.69 1.09 -34.58
C ILE A 385 -9.48 0.70 -35.46
N PRO A 386 -9.29 1.36 -36.63
CA PRO A 386 -8.28 0.98 -37.64
C PRO A 386 -6.86 0.85 -37.10
N GLU A 387 -6.44 1.74 -36.20
CA GLU A 387 -5.07 1.78 -35.66
C GLU A 387 -4.80 0.60 -34.72
N THR A 388 -5.83 0.07 -34.07
CA THR A 388 -5.69 -0.98 -33.04
C THR A 388 -6.01 -2.38 -33.55
N CYS A 389 -6.68 -2.50 -34.70
CA CYS A 389 -7.20 -3.77 -35.19
C CYS A 389 -6.08 -4.78 -35.46
N GLY A 390 -4.98 -4.37 -36.08
CA GLY A 390 -3.84 -5.23 -36.40
C GLY A 390 -3.23 -5.87 -35.15
N LEU A 391 -2.87 -5.04 -34.16
CA LEU A 391 -2.34 -5.54 -32.88
C LEU A 391 -3.34 -6.43 -32.15
N SER A 392 -4.64 -6.08 -32.17
CA SER A 392 -5.68 -6.90 -31.52
C SER A 392 -5.79 -8.29 -32.14
N VAL A 393 -5.69 -8.41 -33.47
CA VAL A 393 -5.66 -9.70 -34.18
C VAL A 393 -4.40 -10.49 -33.82
N GLU A 394 -3.23 -9.85 -33.82
CA GLU A 394 -1.98 -10.50 -33.43
C GLU A 394 -2.03 -11.07 -32.01
N ILE A 395 -2.58 -10.32 -31.05
CA ILE A 395 -2.73 -10.78 -29.66
C ILE A 395 -3.67 -11.98 -29.58
N LEU A 396 -4.80 -11.96 -30.29
CA LEU A 396 -5.73 -13.09 -30.32
C LEU A 396 -5.09 -14.35 -30.93
N LEU A 397 -4.20 -14.19 -31.91
CA LEU A 397 -3.40 -15.30 -32.45
C LEU A 397 -2.40 -15.82 -31.41
N CYS A 398 -1.76 -14.96 -30.61
CA CYS A 398 -0.90 -15.39 -29.49
C CYS A 398 -1.70 -16.23 -28.48
N VAL A 399 -2.89 -15.75 -28.08
CA VAL A 399 -3.78 -16.48 -27.17
C VAL A 399 -4.15 -17.85 -27.73
N TYR A 400 -4.59 -17.90 -29.00
CA TYR A 400 -4.94 -19.15 -29.65
C TYR A 400 -3.75 -20.13 -29.69
N SER A 401 -2.56 -19.62 -30.00
CA SER A 401 -1.33 -20.43 -30.07
C SER A 401 -0.95 -21.00 -28.71
N SER A 402 -1.12 -20.24 -27.62
CA SER A 402 -0.90 -20.71 -26.24
C SER A 402 -1.75 -21.95 -25.93
N PHE A 403 -3.07 -21.85 -26.14
CA PHE A 403 -3.98 -22.98 -25.90
C PHE A 403 -3.70 -24.16 -26.84
N TYR A 404 -3.31 -23.89 -28.09
CA TYR A 404 -2.94 -24.94 -29.03
C TYR A 404 -1.74 -25.74 -28.54
N GLU A 405 -0.68 -25.08 -28.05
CA GLU A 405 0.50 -25.78 -27.53
C GLU A 405 0.16 -26.60 -26.27
N VAL A 406 -0.61 -26.06 -25.34
CA VAL A 406 -1.03 -26.80 -24.13
C VAL A 406 -1.88 -28.02 -24.48
N THR A 407 -2.81 -27.90 -25.43
CA THR A 407 -3.66 -29.03 -25.86
C THR A 407 -2.86 -30.08 -26.62
N LYS A 408 -1.88 -29.67 -27.42
CA LYS A 408 -0.95 -30.56 -28.10
C LYS A 408 -0.08 -31.32 -27.10
N GLU A 409 0.53 -30.63 -26.14
CA GLU A 409 1.33 -31.25 -25.06
C GLU A 409 0.49 -32.28 -24.29
N TYR A 410 -0.75 -31.93 -23.92
CA TYR A 410 -1.68 -32.86 -23.28
C TYR A 410 -1.95 -34.09 -24.15
N SER A 411 -2.21 -33.91 -25.44
CA SER A 411 -2.47 -35.03 -26.36
C SER A 411 -1.27 -35.97 -26.48
N GLU A 412 -0.05 -35.42 -26.51
CA GLU A 412 1.17 -36.21 -26.57
C GLU A 412 1.46 -36.95 -25.26
N ASP A 413 1.21 -36.31 -24.12
CA ASP A 413 1.35 -36.92 -22.80
C ASP A 413 0.38 -38.09 -22.60
N VAL A 414 -0.88 -37.93 -22.99
CA VAL A 414 -1.89 -39.00 -22.93
C VAL A 414 -1.49 -40.18 -23.83
N LEU A 415 -0.85 -39.91 -24.97
CA LEU A 415 -0.36 -40.95 -25.88
C LEU A 415 0.92 -41.65 -25.36
N LYS A 416 1.73 -40.98 -24.53
CA LYS A 416 3.02 -41.48 -24.05
C LYS A 416 2.95 -42.11 -22.64
N ASN A 417 2.08 -41.64 -21.76
CA ASN A 417 2.01 -42.05 -20.36
C ASN A 417 0.62 -42.58 -19.98
N ASN A 418 0.49 -43.90 -19.83
CA ASN A 418 -0.66 -44.57 -19.19
C ASN A 418 -0.63 -44.50 -17.65
N ASN A 419 0.25 -43.68 -17.05
CA ASN A 419 0.48 -43.66 -15.61
C ASN A 419 0.16 -42.30 -15.00
N ASN A 420 -0.56 -42.35 -13.88
CA ASN A 420 -0.95 -41.24 -13.00
C ASN A 420 0.28 -40.60 -12.34
N ASP A 421 0.95 -39.68 -13.03
CA ASP A 421 2.01 -38.86 -12.42
C ASP A 421 1.40 -37.65 -11.68
N GLU A 422 1.66 -37.57 -10.38
CA GLU A 422 1.16 -36.51 -9.47
C GLU A 422 1.79 -35.12 -9.72
N ASN A 423 2.85 -35.03 -10.54
CA ASN A 423 3.54 -33.78 -10.88
C ASN A 423 3.05 -33.13 -12.19
N ALA A 424 1.91 -33.57 -12.70
CA ALA A 424 1.27 -32.97 -13.85
C ALA A 424 0.85 -31.50 -13.61
N PHE A 425 0.89 -30.71 -14.69
CA PHE A 425 0.27 -29.38 -14.80
C PHE A 425 -1.06 -29.29 -14.02
N PRO A 426 -1.30 -28.25 -13.19
CA PRO A 426 -2.42 -28.22 -12.24
C PRO A 426 -3.80 -28.38 -12.91
N ILE A 427 -3.92 -28.01 -14.19
CA ILE A 427 -5.15 -28.18 -14.99
C ILE A 427 -5.54 -29.66 -15.18
N LYS A 428 -4.58 -30.61 -15.19
CA LYS A 428 -4.88 -32.05 -15.36
C LYS A 428 -5.72 -32.62 -14.21
N LYS A 429 -5.76 -31.97 -13.05
CA LYS A 429 -6.47 -32.42 -11.84
C LYS A 429 -7.93 -31.96 -11.75
N TYR A 430 -8.32 -30.90 -12.47
CA TYR A 430 -9.61 -30.25 -12.29
C TYR A 430 -10.46 -30.30 -13.56
N ASP A 431 -11.77 -30.54 -13.40
CA ASP A 431 -12.72 -30.33 -14.49
C ASP A 431 -12.95 -28.82 -14.66
N VAL A 432 -12.10 -28.19 -15.47
CA VAL A 432 -12.14 -26.74 -15.74
C VAL A 432 -13.50 -26.31 -16.32
N LYS A 433 -14.13 -27.18 -17.12
CA LYS A 433 -15.47 -26.92 -17.66
C LYS A 433 -16.49 -26.87 -16.52
N CYS A 434 -16.44 -27.83 -15.60
CA CYS A 434 -17.29 -27.83 -14.40
C CYS A 434 -17.04 -26.59 -13.53
N LEU A 435 -15.79 -26.18 -13.32
CA LEU A 435 -15.45 -24.98 -12.54
C LEU A 435 -16.06 -23.71 -13.16
N LYS A 436 -15.85 -23.46 -14.46
CA LYS A 436 -16.42 -22.29 -15.15
C LYS A 436 -17.95 -22.32 -15.16
N GLN A 437 -18.56 -23.49 -15.39
CA GLN A 437 -20.02 -23.64 -15.35
C GLN A 437 -20.58 -23.34 -13.96
N THR A 438 -19.95 -23.89 -12.92
CA THR A 438 -20.33 -23.66 -11.52
C THR A 438 -20.23 -22.18 -11.17
N LYS A 439 -19.13 -21.52 -11.55
CA LYS A 439 -18.98 -20.07 -11.38
C LYS A 439 -20.12 -19.29 -12.04
N ASN A 440 -20.44 -19.60 -13.30
CA ASN A 440 -21.50 -18.90 -14.03
C ASN A 440 -22.85 -19.03 -13.32
N LEU A 441 -23.20 -20.25 -12.86
CA LEU A 441 -24.43 -20.49 -12.11
C LEU A 441 -24.45 -19.71 -10.79
N ILE A 442 -23.35 -19.72 -10.03
CA ILE A 442 -23.27 -18.99 -8.76
C ILE A 442 -23.38 -17.48 -9.01
N THR A 443 -22.65 -16.94 -9.99
CA THR A 443 -22.65 -15.50 -10.32
C THR A 443 -24.03 -15.02 -10.78
N GLU A 444 -24.72 -15.82 -11.61
CA GLU A 444 -26.10 -15.57 -12.01
C GLU A 444 -27.02 -15.56 -10.79
N GLY A 445 -26.95 -16.61 -9.95
CA GLY A 445 -27.78 -16.71 -8.75
C GLY A 445 -27.53 -15.60 -7.74
N LEU A 446 -26.27 -15.14 -7.57
CA LEU A 446 -25.93 -13.97 -6.75
C LEU A 446 -26.55 -12.68 -7.30
N THR A 447 -26.59 -12.53 -8.63
CA THR A 447 -27.25 -11.40 -9.29
C THR A 447 -28.78 -11.44 -9.07
N VAL A 448 -29.38 -12.63 -9.13
CA VAL A 448 -30.80 -12.82 -8.82
C VAL A 448 -31.07 -12.54 -7.33
N PHE A 449 -30.19 -13.02 -6.44
CA PHE A 449 -30.28 -12.79 -5.00
C PHE A 449 -30.24 -11.31 -4.64
N ALA A 450 -29.31 -10.54 -5.21
CA ALA A 450 -29.20 -9.10 -5.00
C ALA A 450 -30.47 -8.33 -5.43
N LYS A 451 -31.20 -8.82 -6.44
CA LYS A 451 -32.48 -8.23 -6.89
C LYS A 451 -33.68 -8.69 -6.05
N SER A 452 -33.69 -9.98 -5.68
CA SER A 452 -34.73 -10.58 -4.85
C SER A 452 -34.16 -11.78 -4.12
N ALA A 453 -33.90 -11.62 -2.83
CA ALA A 453 -33.22 -12.64 -2.04
C ALA A 453 -33.98 -13.98 -2.01
N LYS A 454 -35.32 -13.93 -1.96
CA LYS A 454 -36.17 -15.12 -2.04
C LYS A 454 -35.99 -15.87 -3.36
N GLN A 455 -35.98 -15.17 -4.49
CA GLN A 455 -35.80 -15.78 -5.80
C GLN A 455 -34.36 -16.31 -5.97
N GLY A 456 -33.37 -15.61 -5.44
CA GLY A 456 -31.98 -16.07 -5.44
C GLY A 456 -31.81 -17.40 -4.71
N VAL A 457 -32.39 -17.54 -3.52
CA VAL A 457 -32.34 -18.82 -2.78
C VAL A 457 -33.07 -19.94 -3.52
N LEU A 458 -34.23 -19.67 -4.11
CA LEU A 458 -34.91 -20.66 -4.96
C LEU A 458 -34.04 -21.08 -6.14
N TYR A 459 -33.39 -20.13 -6.80
CA TYR A 459 -32.45 -20.41 -7.89
C TYR A 459 -31.30 -21.32 -7.41
N PHE A 460 -30.67 -21.03 -6.26
CA PHE A 460 -29.58 -21.85 -5.73
C PHE A 460 -30.02 -23.29 -5.46
N ILE A 461 -31.24 -23.48 -4.93
CA ILE A 461 -31.83 -24.81 -4.69
C ILE A 461 -32.13 -25.52 -6.00
N GLU A 462 -32.77 -24.85 -6.96
CA GLU A 462 -33.13 -25.42 -8.27
C GLU A 462 -31.90 -25.86 -9.07
N LYS A 463 -30.82 -25.07 -9.00
CA LYS A 463 -29.53 -25.41 -9.62
C LYS A 463 -28.69 -26.40 -8.80
N LYS A 464 -29.21 -26.90 -7.68
CA LYS A 464 -28.54 -27.84 -6.76
C LYS A 464 -27.20 -27.31 -6.22
N LEU A 465 -27.10 -26.00 -6.05
CA LEU A 465 -25.95 -25.32 -5.44
C LEU A 465 -26.02 -25.38 -3.90
N CYS A 466 -27.23 -25.49 -3.35
CA CYS A 466 -27.48 -25.81 -1.95
C CYS A 466 -28.75 -26.65 -1.80
N GLU A 467 -28.89 -27.31 -0.65
CA GLU A 467 -30.11 -28.03 -0.29
C GLU A 467 -31.17 -27.06 0.24
N ASN A 468 -32.45 -27.46 0.17
CA ASN A 468 -33.55 -26.69 0.76
C ASN A 468 -33.63 -26.89 2.29
N THR A 469 -32.53 -26.60 2.97
CA THR A 469 -32.41 -26.66 4.44
C THR A 469 -31.77 -25.36 4.94
N PRO A 470 -32.17 -24.83 6.10
CA PRO A 470 -31.58 -23.60 6.64
C PRO A 470 -30.05 -23.66 6.76
N GLN A 471 -29.52 -24.83 7.16
CA GLN A 471 -28.09 -25.08 7.32
C GLN A 471 -27.36 -24.98 5.98
N SER A 472 -27.86 -25.64 4.94
CA SER A 472 -27.22 -25.62 3.62
C SER A 472 -27.30 -24.24 2.96
N ILE A 473 -28.46 -23.57 3.09
CA ILE A 473 -28.66 -22.20 2.58
C ILE A 473 -27.67 -21.25 3.26
N MET A 474 -27.56 -21.28 4.58
CA MET A 474 -26.64 -20.37 5.30
C MET A 474 -25.18 -20.69 5.06
N ALA A 475 -24.80 -21.96 4.98
CA ALA A 475 -23.44 -22.35 4.63
C ALA A 475 -23.06 -21.79 3.25
N PHE A 476 -23.96 -21.90 2.27
CA PHE A 476 -23.76 -21.37 0.93
C PHE A 476 -23.68 -19.84 0.91
N LEU A 477 -24.63 -19.13 1.54
CA LEU A 477 -24.65 -17.66 1.56
C LEU A 477 -23.42 -17.07 2.28
N ARG A 478 -22.86 -17.77 3.28
CA ARG A 478 -21.63 -17.35 3.98
C ARG A 478 -20.35 -17.67 3.22
N GLN A 479 -20.39 -18.64 2.31
CA GLN A 479 -19.21 -19.02 1.51
C GLN A 479 -18.84 -17.94 0.49
N PHE A 480 -19.81 -17.15 0.01
CA PHE A 480 -19.62 -16.18 -1.06
C PHE A 480 -19.92 -14.74 -0.63
N LYS A 481 -19.39 -13.76 -1.38
CA LYS A 481 -19.70 -12.34 -1.17
C LYS A 481 -21.11 -12.01 -1.71
N VAL A 482 -22.11 -12.12 -0.83
CA VAL A 482 -23.51 -11.76 -1.14
C VAL A 482 -23.79 -10.27 -0.89
N ASP A 483 -24.83 -9.75 -1.55
CA ASP A 483 -25.33 -8.41 -1.25
C ASP A 483 -25.88 -8.33 0.18
N ARG A 484 -25.37 -7.38 0.98
CA ARG A 484 -25.69 -7.28 2.41
C ARG A 484 -27.11 -6.82 2.70
N ILE A 485 -27.76 -6.11 1.77
CA ILE A 485 -29.16 -5.67 1.91
C ILE A 485 -30.07 -6.86 1.62
N ALA A 486 -29.85 -7.54 0.50
CA ALA A 486 -30.60 -8.75 0.15
C ALA A 486 -30.46 -9.84 1.22
N LEU A 487 -29.27 -9.98 1.83
CA LEU A 487 -29.06 -10.88 2.95
C LEU A 487 -29.93 -10.49 4.15
N GLY A 488 -29.97 -9.21 4.54
CA GLY A 488 -30.82 -8.74 5.63
C GLY A 488 -32.32 -8.94 5.35
N ASP A 489 -32.77 -8.67 4.12
CA ASP A 489 -34.16 -8.89 3.70
C ASP A 489 -34.54 -10.38 3.78
N TYR A 490 -33.64 -11.28 3.38
CA TYR A 490 -33.88 -12.71 3.49
C TYR A 490 -33.96 -13.17 4.95
N LEU A 491 -33.00 -12.77 5.79
CA LEU A 491 -32.94 -13.19 7.19
C LEU A 491 -34.10 -12.63 8.02
N GLY A 492 -34.53 -11.40 7.71
CA GLY A 492 -35.67 -10.77 8.36
C GLY A 492 -37.03 -11.22 7.82
N GLY A 493 -37.10 -12.18 6.90
CA GLY A 493 -38.33 -12.76 6.38
C GLY A 493 -39.14 -13.51 7.45
N ALA A 494 -40.47 -13.54 7.32
CA ALA A 494 -41.37 -14.17 8.31
C ALA A 494 -41.44 -15.70 8.23
N GLY A 495 -40.82 -16.34 7.24
CA GLY A 495 -40.85 -17.79 7.06
C GLY A 495 -39.99 -18.53 8.08
N GLU A 496 -40.37 -19.77 8.41
CA GLU A 496 -39.64 -20.61 9.37
C GLU A 496 -38.17 -20.82 8.95
N THR A 497 -37.92 -21.07 7.66
CA THR A 497 -36.57 -21.19 7.09
C THR A 497 -35.77 -19.91 7.30
N ASN A 498 -36.37 -18.73 7.09
CA ASN A 498 -35.69 -17.44 7.26
C ASN A 498 -35.25 -17.23 8.71
N GLN A 499 -36.15 -17.51 9.66
CA GLN A 499 -35.87 -17.38 11.09
C GLN A 499 -34.77 -18.36 11.55
N LYS A 500 -34.81 -19.61 11.10
CA LYS A 500 -33.73 -20.58 11.36
C LYS A 500 -32.40 -20.15 10.74
N CYS A 501 -32.41 -19.58 9.54
CA CYS A 501 -31.21 -19.03 8.91
C CYS A 501 -30.61 -17.87 9.71
N LEU A 502 -31.44 -16.98 10.24
CA LEU A 502 -31.04 -15.89 11.12
C LEU A 502 -30.42 -16.42 12.43
N GLU A 503 -31.05 -17.40 13.08
CA GLU A 503 -30.51 -18.06 14.27
C GLU A 503 -29.14 -18.69 13.99
N LEU A 504 -29.00 -19.40 12.86
CA LEU A 504 -27.73 -19.99 12.43
C LEU A 504 -26.63 -18.94 12.24
N LEU A 505 -26.96 -17.77 11.65
CA LEU A 505 -26.00 -16.67 11.53
C LEU A 505 -25.59 -16.13 12.90
N LEU A 506 -26.57 -15.82 13.75
CA LEU A 506 -26.32 -15.25 15.09
C LEU A 506 -25.53 -16.22 15.98
N ASN A 507 -25.70 -17.52 15.81
CA ASN A 507 -24.93 -18.55 16.51
C ASN A 507 -23.44 -18.56 16.15
N THR A 508 -23.06 -17.94 15.03
CA THR A 508 -21.65 -17.78 14.65
C THR A 508 -20.98 -16.59 15.33
N LEU A 509 -21.77 -15.70 15.94
CA LEU A 509 -21.28 -14.53 16.66
C LEU A 509 -21.16 -14.84 18.14
N ASP A 510 -20.02 -14.46 18.73
CA ASP A 510 -19.77 -14.61 20.16
C ASP A 510 -19.98 -13.27 20.87
N PHE A 511 -21.08 -13.18 21.62
CA PHE A 511 -21.43 -11.98 22.40
C PHE A 511 -21.03 -12.06 23.87
N LYS A 512 -20.29 -13.11 24.25
CA LYS A 512 -19.89 -13.29 25.65
C LYS A 512 -19.06 -12.11 26.13
N ASP A 513 -19.41 -11.60 27.32
CA ASP A 513 -18.70 -10.52 28.00
C ASP A 513 -18.66 -9.18 27.25
N LYS A 514 -19.50 -9.02 26.23
CA LYS A 514 -19.59 -7.79 25.41
C LYS A 514 -20.78 -6.91 25.82
N PRO A 515 -20.62 -5.57 25.83
CA PRO A 515 -21.75 -4.65 25.96
C PRO A 515 -22.78 -4.81 24.84
N LEU A 516 -24.06 -4.66 25.18
CA LEU A 516 -25.20 -4.84 24.26
C LEU A 516 -25.04 -4.08 22.94
N ASP A 517 -24.69 -2.79 23.00
CA ASP A 517 -24.55 -1.93 21.82
C ASP A 517 -23.38 -2.36 20.92
N LEU A 518 -22.30 -2.90 21.50
CA LEU A 518 -21.16 -3.41 20.73
C LEU A 518 -21.52 -4.74 20.06
N SER A 519 -22.26 -5.61 20.73
CA SER A 519 -22.81 -6.84 20.14
C SER A 519 -23.80 -6.54 19.01
N MET A 520 -24.63 -5.50 19.15
CA MET A 520 -25.50 -5.03 18.07
C MET A 520 -24.69 -4.57 16.86
N ARG A 521 -23.57 -3.86 17.06
CA ARG A 521 -22.68 -3.44 15.95
C ARG A 521 -22.08 -4.63 15.22
N GLU A 522 -21.63 -5.64 15.96
CA GLU A 522 -21.07 -6.87 15.39
C GLU A 522 -22.11 -7.65 14.56
N MET A 523 -23.36 -7.70 15.01
CA MET A 523 -24.48 -8.23 14.22
C MET A 523 -24.72 -7.42 12.95
N PHE A 524 -24.83 -6.08 13.06
CA PHE A 524 -25.10 -5.21 11.90
C PHE A 524 -23.94 -5.09 10.92
N ASP A 525 -22.73 -5.55 11.28
CA ASP A 525 -21.63 -5.65 10.32
C ASP A 525 -21.84 -6.80 9.32
N GLN A 526 -22.57 -7.85 9.73
CA GLN A 526 -22.85 -9.02 8.90
C GLN A 526 -23.85 -8.75 7.77
N PHE A 527 -24.87 -7.93 8.00
CA PHE A 527 -25.93 -7.62 7.03
C PHE A 527 -26.57 -6.25 7.29
N VAL A 528 -27.25 -5.73 6.27
CA VAL A 528 -27.99 -4.45 6.35
C VAL A 528 -29.49 -4.73 6.37
N MET A 529 -30.21 -4.17 7.34
CA MET A 529 -31.68 -4.36 7.44
C MET A 529 -32.45 -3.44 6.50
N GLY A 530 -33.44 -3.99 5.78
CA GLY A 530 -34.49 -3.23 5.08
C GLY A 530 -35.49 -2.57 6.04
N GLY A 531 -35.95 -1.36 5.71
CA GLY A 531 -36.69 -0.44 6.59
C GLY A 531 -38.13 -0.80 6.98
N GLU A 532 -38.56 -2.05 6.86
CA GLU A 532 -39.88 -2.47 7.33
C GLU A 532 -39.84 -2.80 8.84
N GLY A 533 -40.67 -2.14 9.64
CA GLY A 533 -40.63 -2.28 11.12
C GLY A 533 -40.79 -3.72 11.63
N GLN A 534 -41.56 -4.56 10.94
CA GLN A 534 -41.74 -5.97 11.31
C GLN A 534 -40.48 -6.83 11.07
N VAL A 535 -39.65 -6.46 10.08
CA VAL A 535 -38.38 -7.13 9.78
C VAL A 535 -37.40 -6.87 10.92
N VAL A 536 -37.29 -5.60 11.34
CA VAL A 536 -36.48 -5.19 12.50
C VAL A 536 -36.89 -5.96 13.75
N GLU A 537 -38.19 -6.02 14.04
CA GLU A 537 -38.70 -6.73 15.22
C GLU A 537 -38.26 -8.20 15.28
N ARG A 538 -38.33 -8.93 14.16
CA ARG A 538 -37.88 -10.34 14.11
C ARG A 538 -36.38 -10.48 14.35
N VAL A 539 -35.58 -9.61 13.74
CA VAL A 539 -34.13 -9.59 13.91
C VAL A 539 -33.74 -9.33 15.36
N ILE A 540 -34.33 -8.31 15.98
CA ILE A 540 -34.04 -7.93 17.36
C ILE A 540 -34.51 -9.00 18.35
N ASN A 541 -35.64 -9.67 18.09
CA ASN A 541 -36.07 -10.79 18.90
C ASN A 541 -35.06 -11.95 18.87
N ALA A 542 -34.57 -12.35 17.69
CA ALA A 542 -33.57 -13.40 17.57
C ALA A 542 -32.23 -13.00 18.22
N PHE A 543 -31.79 -11.76 18.01
CA PHE A 543 -30.61 -11.20 18.66
C PHE A 543 -30.72 -11.25 20.19
N SER A 544 -31.86 -10.87 20.74
CA SER A 544 -32.05 -10.79 22.19
C SER A 544 -31.97 -12.17 22.86
N ARG A 545 -32.50 -13.21 22.20
CA ARG A 545 -32.33 -14.60 22.64
C ARG A 545 -30.85 -15.00 22.63
N ARG A 546 -30.16 -14.78 21.51
CA ARG A 546 -28.75 -15.12 21.37
C ARG A 546 -27.87 -14.38 22.39
N PHE A 547 -28.11 -13.09 22.57
CA PHE A 547 -27.36 -12.27 23.53
C PHE A 547 -27.59 -12.75 24.97
N SER A 548 -28.81 -13.16 25.32
CA SER A 548 -29.14 -13.79 26.60
C SER A 548 -28.40 -15.11 26.80
N GLU A 549 -28.33 -15.96 25.78
CA GLU A 549 -27.63 -17.26 25.82
C GLU A 549 -26.12 -17.11 26.01
N CYS A 550 -25.51 -16.11 25.36
CA CYS A 550 -24.08 -15.82 25.50
C CYS A 550 -23.72 -15.23 26.87
N ASN A 551 -24.66 -14.60 27.57
CA ASN A 551 -24.41 -13.80 28.76
C ASN A 551 -25.28 -14.22 29.97
N PRO A 552 -25.23 -15.50 30.40
CA PRO A 552 -26.08 -15.99 31.49
C PRO A 552 -25.77 -15.34 32.84
N GLY A 553 -24.57 -14.74 33.02
CA GLY A 553 -24.11 -14.15 34.28
C GLY A 553 -23.95 -12.63 34.32
N ILE A 554 -23.98 -11.92 33.19
CA ILE A 554 -23.85 -10.44 33.14
C ILE A 554 -25.18 -9.74 33.41
N PHE A 555 -26.27 -10.42 33.09
CA PHE A 555 -27.63 -9.92 33.15
C PHE A 555 -28.43 -10.75 34.16
N ASN A 556 -27.92 -10.91 35.40
CA ASN A 556 -28.52 -11.74 36.45
C ASN A 556 -30.00 -11.38 36.69
N GLY A 557 -30.90 -12.11 36.04
CA GLY A 557 -32.35 -11.96 36.14
C GLY A 557 -33.02 -11.15 35.02
N ILE A 558 -32.30 -10.67 34.01
CA ILE A 558 -32.89 -10.01 32.83
C ILE A 558 -33.16 -11.06 31.75
N THR A 559 -34.41 -11.11 31.31
CA THR A 559 -34.95 -12.05 30.32
C THR A 559 -34.64 -11.59 28.88
N ALA A 560 -34.79 -12.51 27.92
CA ALA A 560 -34.67 -12.17 26.51
C ALA A 560 -35.67 -11.08 26.05
N ASP A 561 -36.87 -11.02 26.66
CA ASP A 561 -37.88 -10.01 26.36
C ASP A 561 -37.45 -8.62 26.89
N GLU A 562 -36.81 -8.56 28.05
CA GLU A 562 -36.26 -7.32 28.59
C GLU A 562 -35.02 -6.86 27.78
N ILE A 563 -34.17 -7.78 27.33
CA ILE A 563 -33.08 -7.47 26.39
C ILE A 563 -33.64 -6.91 25.08
N TYR A 564 -34.74 -7.46 24.58
CA TYR A 564 -35.44 -6.94 23.40
C TYR A 564 -35.91 -5.49 23.63
N GLN A 565 -36.53 -5.20 24.77
CA GLN A 565 -36.99 -3.86 25.11
C GLN A 565 -35.84 -2.84 25.20
N ILE A 566 -34.72 -3.23 25.83
CA ILE A 566 -33.51 -2.39 25.89
C ILE A 566 -32.98 -2.16 24.47
N THR A 567 -32.85 -3.21 23.67
CA THR A 567 -32.32 -3.14 22.30
C THR A 567 -33.16 -2.23 21.41
N MET A 568 -34.49 -2.33 21.48
CA MET A 568 -35.41 -1.43 20.77
C MET A 568 -35.25 0.02 21.23
N THR A 569 -35.08 0.26 22.53
CA THR A 569 -34.83 1.60 23.08
C THR A 569 -33.51 2.18 22.58
N VAL A 570 -32.47 1.35 22.46
CA VAL A 570 -31.17 1.72 21.89
C VAL A 570 -31.28 2.07 20.39
N ILE A 571 -32.09 1.35 19.62
CA ILE A 571 -32.38 1.69 18.21
C ILE A 571 -33.12 3.04 18.12
N CYS A 572 -34.10 3.27 19.00
CA CYS A 572 -34.80 4.55 19.05
C CYS A 572 -33.86 5.71 19.41
N LEU A 573 -32.97 5.53 20.40
CA LEU A 573 -31.93 6.49 20.76
C LEU A 573 -31.05 6.83 19.55
N SER A 574 -30.55 5.82 18.84
CA SER A 574 -29.74 6.03 17.63
C SER A 574 -30.50 6.77 16.54
N THR A 575 -31.79 6.47 16.38
CA THR A 575 -32.65 7.14 15.40
C THR A 575 -32.83 8.62 15.75
N GLU A 576 -33.13 8.95 17.00
CA GLU A 576 -33.32 10.35 17.43
C GLU A 576 -32.04 11.19 17.36
N LYS A 577 -30.88 10.60 17.69
CA LYS A 577 -29.60 11.33 17.70
C LYS A 577 -29.04 11.57 16.30
N HIS A 578 -29.26 10.65 15.36
CA HIS A 578 -28.57 10.65 14.06
C HIS A 578 -29.48 10.84 12.84
N ASN A 579 -30.81 10.76 12.96
CA ASN A 579 -31.75 11.03 11.86
C ASN A 579 -32.22 12.51 11.89
N PRO A 580 -31.85 13.34 10.89
CA PRO A 580 -32.25 14.75 10.83
C PRO A 580 -33.78 14.97 10.76
N SER A 581 -34.53 13.95 10.31
CA SER A 581 -35.99 14.02 10.18
C SER A 581 -36.75 13.65 11.48
N ALA A 582 -36.04 13.25 12.54
CA ALA A 582 -36.65 12.92 13.83
C ALA A 582 -37.21 14.19 14.50
N LYS A 583 -38.54 14.32 14.51
CA LYS A 583 -39.24 15.49 15.07
C LYS A 583 -39.41 15.42 16.60
N ILE A 584 -39.27 14.24 17.20
CA ILE A 584 -39.45 14.00 18.63
C ILE A 584 -38.10 13.57 19.19
N LYS A 585 -37.68 14.20 20.29
CA LYS A 585 -36.43 13.88 21.02
C LYS A 585 -36.79 13.46 22.44
N VAL A 586 -37.17 12.20 22.63
CA VAL A 586 -37.46 11.62 23.94
C VAL A 586 -36.18 11.38 24.73
N PHE A 587 -35.08 11.05 24.05
CA PHE A 587 -33.80 10.64 24.64
C PHE A 587 -32.70 11.71 24.54
N ASP A 588 -33.06 12.98 24.77
CA ASP A 588 -32.11 14.09 24.72
C ASP A 588 -31.01 13.99 25.80
N THR A 589 -31.33 13.42 26.96
CA THR A 589 -30.48 13.27 28.14
C THR A 589 -30.38 11.82 28.60
N PHE A 590 -29.27 11.47 29.27
CA PHE A 590 -29.07 10.13 29.84
C PHE A 590 -30.18 9.75 30.83
N ASP A 591 -30.65 10.69 31.66
CA ASP A 591 -31.67 10.41 32.67
C ASP A 591 -33.00 9.97 32.01
N LYS A 592 -33.44 10.63 30.93
CA LYS A 592 -34.65 10.21 30.20
C LYS A 592 -34.49 8.84 29.53
N PHE A 593 -33.32 8.54 28.99
CA PHE A 593 -33.00 7.22 28.44
C PHE A 593 -33.01 6.14 29.51
N SER A 594 -32.37 6.41 30.66
CA SER A 594 -32.36 5.51 31.81
C SER A 594 -33.78 5.29 32.35
N ASP A 595 -34.59 6.34 32.48
CA ASP A 595 -35.91 6.29 33.09
C ASP A 595 -36.87 5.35 32.36
N VAL A 596 -36.82 5.33 31.02
CA VAL A 596 -37.63 4.43 30.19
C VAL A 596 -37.29 2.96 30.46
N ILE A 597 -36.04 2.66 30.81
CA ILE A 597 -35.57 1.29 31.03
C ILE A 597 -35.79 0.85 32.48
N VAL A 598 -35.39 1.65 33.47
CA VAL A 598 -35.21 1.18 34.86
C VAL A 598 -36.34 1.58 35.82
N THR A 599 -37.28 2.45 35.44
CA THR A 599 -38.32 2.92 36.36
C THR A 599 -39.63 2.13 36.22
N ASP A 600 -40.44 2.14 37.28
CA ASP A 600 -41.79 1.56 37.29
C ASP A 600 -42.76 2.20 36.26
N LYS A 601 -42.42 3.38 35.74
CA LYS A 601 -43.18 4.07 34.68
C LYS A 601 -42.72 3.66 33.26
N GLY A 602 -41.58 2.98 33.18
CA GLY A 602 -40.98 2.42 31.97
C GLY A 602 -41.09 0.89 31.96
N PHE A 603 -40.01 0.21 31.59
CA PHE A 603 -39.96 -1.25 31.54
C PHE A 603 -39.62 -1.93 32.88
N ASN A 604 -39.19 -1.17 33.89
CA ASN A 604 -38.78 -1.67 35.20
C ASN A 604 -37.66 -2.74 35.16
N ILE A 605 -36.71 -2.59 34.23
CA ILE A 605 -35.61 -3.55 34.02
C ILE A 605 -34.45 -3.19 34.93
N LYS A 606 -33.97 -4.16 35.72
CA LYS A 606 -32.90 -3.98 36.70
C LYS A 606 -31.51 -4.08 36.07
N LEU A 607 -31.14 -3.06 35.29
CA LEU A 607 -29.81 -2.93 34.68
C LEU A 607 -28.97 -1.86 35.39
N ASP A 608 -27.67 -2.08 35.48
CA ASP A 608 -26.76 -1.13 36.12
C ASP A 608 -26.70 0.21 35.35
N LYS A 609 -26.63 1.31 36.11
CA LYS A 609 -26.63 2.68 35.55
C LYS A 609 -25.34 2.99 34.80
N GLU A 610 -24.19 2.45 35.20
CA GLU A 610 -22.93 2.68 34.48
C GLU A 610 -22.94 1.95 33.13
N GLN A 611 -23.48 0.73 33.08
CA GLN A 611 -23.69 0.00 31.82
C GLN A 611 -24.59 0.77 30.84
N LEU A 612 -25.73 1.28 31.32
CA LEU A 612 -26.64 2.12 30.53
C LEU A 612 -25.97 3.40 30.05
N ARG A 613 -25.15 4.04 30.90
CA ARG A 613 -24.42 5.25 30.53
C ARG A 613 -23.41 4.99 29.42
N GLY A 614 -22.65 3.89 29.53
CA GLY A 614 -21.72 3.47 28.49
C GLY A 614 -22.41 3.22 27.15
N ILE A 615 -23.58 2.58 27.15
CA ILE A 615 -24.41 2.39 25.94
C ILE A 615 -24.83 3.75 25.35
N PHE A 616 -25.37 4.64 26.19
CA PHE A 616 -25.85 5.96 25.75
C PHE A 616 -24.74 6.78 25.08
N GLU A 617 -23.59 6.91 25.74
CA GLU A 617 -22.46 7.72 25.25
C GLU A 617 -21.87 7.16 23.94
N ARG A 618 -21.74 5.83 23.81
CA ARG A 618 -21.23 5.21 22.58
C ARG A 618 -22.20 5.35 21.41
N VAL A 619 -23.49 5.19 21.65
CA VAL A 619 -24.53 5.34 20.62
C VAL A 619 -24.68 6.80 20.21
N GLU A 620 -24.57 7.74 21.14
CA GLU A 620 -24.58 9.17 20.84
C GLU A 620 -23.37 9.57 19.98
N LYS A 621 -22.18 9.03 20.27
CA LYS A 621 -20.96 9.35 19.53
C LYS A 621 -20.92 8.75 18.12
N THR A 622 -21.49 7.56 17.93
CA THR A 622 -21.36 6.83 16.66
C THR A 622 -22.68 6.15 16.28
N PRO A 623 -23.29 6.45 15.12
CA PRO A 623 -24.52 5.79 14.69
C PRO A 623 -24.30 4.28 14.45
N PHE A 624 -25.37 3.49 14.49
CA PHE A 624 -25.35 2.17 13.87
C PHE A 624 -25.32 2.32 12.34
N LEU A 625 -24.59 1.43 11.65
CA LEU A 625 -24.55 1.40 10.19
C LEU A 625 -25.86 0.84 9.63
N ILE A 626 -26.86 1.72 9.54
CA ILE A 626 -28.17 1.50 8.93
C ILE A 626 -28.39 2.69 7.97
N GLN A 627 -28.22 2.57 6.65
CA GLN A 627 -28.35 3.72 5.69
C GLN A 627 -28.79 3.28 4.27
N LYS A 628 -29.48 4.07 3.39
CA LYS A 628 -30.15 5.41 3.45
C LYS A 628 -31.10 5.68 2.24
N ASP A 629 -32.17 6.46 2.48
CA ASP A 629 -32.95 7.43 1.65
C ASP A 629 -33.27 7.19 0.14
N ASP A 630 -34.55 6.88 -0.16
CA ASP A 630 -35.45 7.71 -0.99
C ASP A 630 -36.90 7.12 -1.00
N THR A 631 -37.90 7.95 -0.67
CA THR A 631 -39.36 7.75 -0.91
C THR A 631 -40.29 6.93 0.02
N THR A 632 -39.95 6.59 1.26
CA THR A 632 -41.01 6.15 2.21
C THR A 632 -40.99 6.88 3.55
N SER A 633 -41.64 8.04 3.56
CA SER A 633 -42.31 8.59 4.74
C SER A 633 -43.37 7.61 5.26
N LYS A 634 -42.93 6.61 6.03
CA LYS A 634 -43.71 6.10 7.15
C LYS A 634 -42.77 6.10 8.33
N ALA A 635 -42.86 7.15 9.14
CA ALA A 635 -42.30 7.17 10.47
C ALA A 635 -42.48 5.77 11.09
N MET A 636 -41.41 5.21 11.67
CA MET A 636 -41.51 4.11 12.61
C MET A 636 -42.54 4.52 13.68
N LYS A 637 -43.81 4.19 13.44
CA LYS A 637 -44.83 4.14 14.48
C LYS A 637 -44.55 2.86 15.26
N ILE A 638 -43.42 2.82 15.94
CA ILE A 638 -43.23 1.93 17.07
C ILE A 638 -44.07 2.56 18.17
N THR A 639 -45.37 2.28 18.15
CA THR A 639 -46.20 2.51 19.32
C THR A 639 -45.69 1.50 20.34
N LEU A 640 -44.84 1.97 21.26
CA LEU A 640 -44.66 1.31 22.55
C LEU A 640 -46.06 1.11 23.11
N LYS A 641 -46.61 -0.10 22.94
CA LYS A 641 -47.85 -0.47 23.60
C LYS A 641 -47.54 -0.42 25.09
N ARG A 642 -47.88 0.70 25.73
CA ARG A 642 -48.17 0.72 27.16
C ARG A 642 -49.21 -0.37 27.37
N THR A 643 -48.83 -1.41 28.09
CA THR A 643 -49.80 -2.34 28.69
C THR A 643 -50.63 -1.58 29.70
#